data_AF-A0A8J6LEX4-F1
#
_entry.id   AF-A0A8J6LEX4-F1
#
_cell.length_a   1.000
_cell.length_b   1.000
_cell.length_c   1.000
_cell.angle_alpha   90.00
_cell.angle_beta   90.00
_cell.angle_gamma   90.00
#
_symmetry.space_group_name_H-M   'P 1'
#
loop_
_entity.id
_entity.type
_entity.pdbx_description
1 polymer ?
#
loop_
_entity_poly.entity_id
_entity_poly.type
_entity_poly.pdbx_seq_one_letter_code
_entity_poly.pdbx_strand_id
1 'polypeptide(L)'
;MKIFLLCVAPIILCAEVLAIGNQINPIYTVDRTKKTSDWGSYDTCDLVVPECDPTYKYRSYDGSCNNLQHPTWGMLHSVFARIFKPRYSDGIELPPVAADGSELPNARKIISSLLQDQDVPDNVSLIVAQWAQFIAHDFAVGLGKTGVDDCCASDDRLVCLSIPIPEDDPFFAQYDKTCQSLTRTQTALMGDCDPNGPKQQINGVTHGLDGSVIYGSDKETADTLREHEGGRMLMRTIEDGRCFLPSKGSCYNSDVCYVAGEARVNQNTQLTVMHTMLVREHNRIVAALAELHPTWDDETLYQETRSIVVAEYLHITYNGFLPNILREKFITKNNLRSRTKGYHPYDEEIPNIVIISFSNPIFRIFHSALQGVIGLYNYHLDPTSYINLTDYMNSPGILEQENHFDELILGVITQPMQTIDTYYTAQISEKLFSFGRPYGTDLNSIDIQRARDHAVPGYPTILYGCTGIEVNDFDDLADIWPEENIEKVRQIYTSVDDIDLFIGVNFENKPEGHRMSPVLECIIGEQFYRWKNGDRFWYEVEGQPHSFTPEQLDEIRKSSMSRLVCDTSDNIVNITLNAWSPPGDKISYTMSDAEDDFMCEDEEDYGLEYSEDSNSEPDVDLENQYYNSKSLKEEEPKAALASFQKVLDLESGEKGEWGFKALKQMIKINFKLEAKPYKNDPEILAMTNLVNAYQTNDINEFESILKQNRQNIMDDPFIREHIEGYEVIAPDMLGHGYSSAPNKANSYTFHSLLIHAITIFDHYTATDDKRKCILIGHSYGCSLITALYRHRAAQISQLILISGGGPTPLAAPVRNNEISPFGCIHTLFKPLLFCGLKRSFLFSSRGKHFDICDPDSAIPTQILEYISMGQNWPEGDAAFHRRILVPTLLVHGLQDKQVTLVQQCEMERTIPRAFLELIPNAGHMSMLETPEHLGHMILCFINTWS
;
A
#
# COMPACT_ATOMS: atom_id res chain seq x y z
N MET A 1 23.06 18.48 19.53
CA MET A 1 22.43 19.52 20.39
C MET A 1 21.62 18.81 21.48
N LYS A 2 21.45 19.38 22.69
CA LYS A 2 20.57 18.79 23.72
C LYS A 2 19.21 19.50 23.72
N ILE A 3 18.13 18.75 23.88
CA ILE A 3 16.77 19.28 24.02
C ILE A 3 16.34 19.07 25.46
N PHE A 4 15.89 20.12 26.13
CA PHE A 4 15.42 20.08 27.51
C PHE A 4 13.93 20.44 27.57
N LEU A 5 13.09 19.49 27.99
CA LEU A 5 11.64 19.56 27.87
C LEU A 5 10.97 19.55 29.26
N LEU A 6 10.18 20.57 29.58
CA LEU A 6 9.41 20.67 30.83
C LEU A 6 7.90 20.71 30.54
N CYS A 7 7.17 19.67 30.93
CA CYS A 7 5.72 19.53 30.75
C CYS A 7 5.00 19.36 32.10
N VAL A 8 3.71 19.73 32.16
CA VAL A 8 2.85 19.60 33.35
C VAL A 8 1.88 18.41 33.26
N ALA A 9 2.01 17.59 32.20
CA ALA A 9 1.34 16.30 32.05
C ALA A 9 2.38 15.16 32.06
N PRO A 10 2.02 13.90 32.40
CA PRO A 10 2.95 12.78 32.43
C PRO A 10 3.77 12.68 31.14
N ILE A 11 5.07 12.53 31.32
CA ILE A 11 6.15 13.10 30.51
C ILE A 11 6.54 12.30 29.24
N ILE A 12 5.83 11.20 28.96
CA ILE A 12 6.27 10.23 27.94
C ILE A 12 5.96 10.69 26.49
N LEU A 13 4.91 11.50 26.27
CA LEU A 13 4.40 11.73 24.91
C LEU A 13 5.07 12.83 24.07
N CYS A 14 5.98 13.65 24.62
CA CYS A 14 6.65 14.70 23.85
C CYS A 14 8.07 14.33 23.37
N ALA A 15 8.70 13.30 23.93
CA ALA A 15 10.03 12.84 23.50
C ALA A 15 9.95 11.99 22.20
N GLU A 16 8.84 11.27 22.00
CA GLU A 16 8.57 10.42 20.82
C GLU A 16 8.38 11.22 19.53
N VAL A 17 7.95 12.48 19.67
CA VAL A 17 7.61 13.38 18.57
C VAL A 17 8.83 13.85 17.76
N LEU A 18 10.03 13.82 18.35
CA LEU A 18 11.28 14.25 17.70
C LEU A 18 12.01 13.11 16.95
N ALA A 19 11.63 11.84 17.17
CA ALA A 19 12.26 10.68 16.53
C ALA A 19 11.65 10.31 15.16
N ILE A 20 10.52 10.92 14.78
CA ILE A 20 9.72 10.55 13.60
C ILE A 20 10.11 11.36 12.34
N GLY A 21 10.90 12.43 12.48
CA GLY A 21 11.12 13.40 11.42
C GLY A 21 12.00 12.99 10.24
N ASN A 22 12.68 11.84 10.29
CA ASN A 22 13.67 11.46 9.26
C ASN A 22 13.14 10.52 8.16
N GLN A 23 11.88 10.07 8.20
CA GLN A 23 11.32 9.22 7.15
C GLN A 23 9.81 9.42 6.98
N ILE A 24 9.37 10.44 6.23
CA ILE A 24 7.96 10.50 5.79
C ILE A 24 7.90 10.88 4.31
N ASN A 25 7.72 9.87 3.45
CA ASN A 25 7.17 10.08 2.11
C ASN A 25 5.69 10.46 2.25
N PRO A 26 5.25 11.67 1.84
CA PRO A 26 3.86 12.09 1.94
C PRO A 26 2.88 11.16 1.20
N ILE A 27 1.63 11.12 1.66
CA ILE A 27 0.51 10.47 0.96
C ILE A 27 -0.28 11.54 0.22
N TYR A 28 -0.27 11.42 -1.10
CA TYR A 28 -0.95 12.31 -2.02
C TYR A 28 -2.28 11.71 -2.47
N THR A 29 -3.32 12.53 -2.47
CA THR A 29 -4.67 12.14 -2.92
C THR A 29 -5.25 13.30 -3.69
N VAL A 30 -6.04 13.00 -4.73
CA VAL A 30 -6.79 14.04 -5.43
C VAL A 30 -7.69 14.78 -4.43
N ASP A 31 -7.80 16.09 -4.58
CA ASP A 31 -8.71 16.91 -3.77
C ASP A 31 -10.17 16.55 -4.07
N ARG A 32 -10.76 15.73 -3.20
CA ARG A 32 -12.17 15.30 -3.28
C ARG A 32 -13.17 16.41 -2.93
N THR A 33 -12.71 17.54 -2.38
CA THR A 33 -13.57 18.67 -2.01
C THR A 33 -13.87 19.59 -3.18
N LYS A 34 -13.03 19.58 -4.22
CA LYS A 34 -13.38 20.12 -5.53
C LYS A 34 -14.49 19.25 -6.09
N LYS A 35 -15.72 19.73 -5.95
CA LYS A 35 -16.89 19.04 -6.48
C LYS A 35 -16.63 18.70 -7.96
N THR A 36 -16.94 17.46 -8.33
CA THR A 36 -17.01 16.98 -9.72
C THR A 36 -17.80 17.91 -10.65
N SER A 37 -18.64 18.79 -10.08
CA SER A 37 -19.37 19.86 -10.76
C SER A 37 -18.52 20.86 -11.54
N ASP A 38 -17.21 20.95 -11.33
CA ASP A 38 -16.36 21.88 -12.11
C ASP A 38 -16.26 21.50 -13.60
N TRP A 39 -16.64 20.28 -13.99
CA TRP A 39 -16.46 19.75 -15.36
C TRP A 39 -17.75 19.33 -16.08
N GLY A 40 -18.93 19.64 -15.53
CA GLY A 40 -20.23 19.31 -16.14
C GLY A 40 -20.75 17.92 -15.74
N SER A 41 -21.92 17.54 -16.29
CA SER A 41 -22.52 16.22 -16.04
C SER A 41 -21.71 15.08 -16.69
N TYR A 42 -21.62 13.93 -16.02
CA TYR A 42 -21.12 12.67 -16.60
C TYR A 42 -22.16 11.93 -17.44
N ASP A 43 -23.35 12.52 -17.61
CA ASP A 43 -24.39 11.94 -18.45
C ASP A 43 -23.94 11.97 -19.91
N THR A 44 -23.99 10.82 -20.54
CA THR A 44 -23.67 10.68 -21.97
C THR A 44 -24.87 11.14 -22.78
N CYS A 45 -24.62 12.00 -23.76
CA CYS A 45 -25.65 12.44 -24.70
C CYS A 45 -26.26 11.24 -25.44
N ASP A 46 -27.55 11.33 -25.76
CA ASP A 46 -28.31 10.33 -26.53
C ASP A 46 -28.43 8.92 -25.90
N LEU A 47 -27.91 8.69 -24.68
CA LEU A 47 -28.24 7.48 -23.94
C LEU A 47 -29.67 7.54 -23.40
N VAL A 48 -30.40 6.44 -23.59
CA VAL A 48 -31.74 6.28 -23.02
C VAL A 48 -31.60 6.11 -21.52
N VAL A 49 -32.19 7.03 -20.75
CA VAL A 49 -32.22 6.93 -19.29
C VAL A 49 -33.21 5.82 -18.89
N PRO A 50 -32.75 4.75 -18.22
CA PRO A 50 -33.64 3.66 -17.81
C PRO A 50 -34.50 4.07 -16.61
N GLU A 51 -35.69 3.47 -16.51
CA GLU A 51 -36.52 3.55 -15.31
C GLU A 51 -35.99 2.57 -14.25
N CYS A 52 -35.60 3.08 -13.08
CA CYS A 52 -35.02 2.26 -12.01
C CYS A 52 -36.07 1.85 -10.97
N ASP A 53 -36.13 0.55 -10.67
CA ASP A 53 -36.86 0.04 -9.50
C ASP A 53 -35.91 0.02 -8.28
N PRO A 54 -36.13 0.88 -7.27
CA PRO A 54 -35.28 0.94 -6.08
C PRO A 54 -35.38 -0.32 -5.21
N THR A 55 -36.40 -1.16 -5.44
CA THR A 55 -36.59 -2.43 -4.73
C THR A 55 -35.97 -3.63 -5.45
N TYR A 56 -35.47 -3.44 -6.67
CA TYR A 56 -34.82 -4.51 -7.42
C TYR A 56 -33.52 -4.95 -6.76
N LYS A 57 -33.39 -6.26 -6.56
CA LYS A 57 -32.31 -6.87 -5.76
C LYS A 57 -30.99 -7.01 -6.52
N TYR A 58 -31.00 -7.18 -7.83
CA TYR A 58 -29.77 -7.57 -8.52
C TYR A 58 -29.16 -6.43 -9.31
N ARG A 59 -27.86 -6.53 -9.57
CA ARG A 59 -27.18 -5.65 -10.52
C ARG A 59 -27.79 -5.88 -11.91
N SER A 60 -28.07 -4.82 -12.64
CA SER A 60 -28.31 -4.91 -14.08
C SER A 60 -27.08 -5.48 -14.78
N TYR A 61 -27.25 -6.02 -15.99
CA TYR A 61 -26.12 -6.53 -16.78
C TYR A 61 -25.31 -5.39 -17.39
N ASP A 62 -25.98 -4.31 -17.78
CA ASP A 62 -25.39 -3.13 -18.41
C ASP A 62 -24.90 -2.08 -17.42
N GLY A 63 -24.93 -2.35 -16.11
CA GLY A 63 -24.48 -1.42 -15.07
C GLY A 63 -25.44 -0.26 -14.78
N SER A 64 -26.56 -0.16 -15.48
CA SER A 64 -27.60 0.85 -15.23
C SER A 64 -28.21 0.75 -13.82
N CYS A 65 -28.77 1.85 -13.32
CA CYS A 65 -29.48 1.89 -12.03
C CYS A 65 -28.63 1.48 -10.81
N ASN A 66 -27.31 1.50 -10.94
CA ASN A 66 -26.41 1.48 -9.78
C ASN A 66 -26.69 2.70 -8.91
N ASN A 67 -26.58 3.89 -9.52
CA ASN A 67 -27.01 5.14 -8.92
C ASN A 67 -28.46 5.45 -9.31
N LEU A 68 -29.34 5.64 -8.32
CA LEU A 68 -30.77 5.89 -8.56
C LEU A 68 -31.07 7.33 -8.98
N GLN A 69 -30.21 8.29 -8.65
CA GLN A 69 -30.33 9.69 -9.08
C GLN A 69 -29.78 9.92 -10.48
N HIS A 70 -28.73 9.15 -10.82
CA HIS A 70 -28.09 9.16 -12.13
C HIS A 70 -28.04 7.75 -12.73
N PRO A 71 -29.18 7.24 -13.27
CA PRO A 71 -29.31 5.86 -13.74
C PRO A 71 -28.29 5.40 -14.79
N THR A 72 -27.70 6.32 -15.54
CA THR A 72 -26.73 6.05 -16.61
C THR A 72 -25.28 6.04 -16.13
N TRP A 73 -25.00 6.40 -14.87
CA TRP A 73 -23.64 6.40 -14.35
C TRP A 73 -23.09 4.98 -14.23
N GLY A 74 -22.05 4.72 -15.01
CA GLY A 74 -21.36 3.45 -15.05
C GLY A 74 -21.97 2.42 -15.99
N MET A 75 -22.96 2.84 -16.79
CA MET A 75 -23.66 2.00 -17.75
C MET A 75 -22.77 1.66 -18.97
N LEU A 76 -23.02 0.52 -19.60
CA LEU A 76 -22.45 0.14 -20.90
C LEU A 76 -22.68 1.27 -21.93
N HIS A 77 -21.67 1.53 -22.77
CA HIS A 77 -21.67 2.60 -23.77
C HIS A 77 -21.77 4.02 -23.22
N SER A 78 -21.59 4.22 -21.90
CA SER A 78 -21.39 5.54 -21.32
C SER A 78 -19.92 5.99 -21.38
N VAL A 79 -19.69 7.27 -21.12
CA VAL A 79 -18.38 7.91 -21.24
C VAL A 79 -17.53 7.73 -19.99
N PHE A 80 -16.20 7.72 -20.16
CA PHE A 80 -15.27 7.76 -19.03
C PHE A 80 -15.37 9.08 -18.24
N ALA A 81 -15.12 8.99 -16.93
CA ALA A 81 -15.04 10.15 -16.06
C ALA A 81 -13.74 10.93 -16.30
N ARG A 82 -13.83 12.26 -16.19
CA ARG A 82 -12.67 13.15 -16.15
C ARG A 82 -12.57 13.86 -14.82
N ILE A 83 -11.37 13.81 -14.25
CA ILE A 83 -10.95 14.62 -13.10
C ILE A 83 -10.01 15.77 -13.52
N PHE A 84 -9.50 15.71 -14.75
CA PHE A 84 -8.64 16.73 -15.36
C PHE A 84 -9.18 17.15 -16.73
N LYS A 85 -8.95 18.41 -17.10
CA LYS A 85 -9.39 18.97 -18.39
C LYS A 85 -8.77 18.21 -19.58
N PRO A 86 -9.54 17.83 -20.62
CA PRO A 86 -8.98 17.17 -21.79
C PRO A 86 -8.00 18.07 -22.56
N ARG A 87 -6.95 17.47 -23.11
CA ARG A 87 -5.94 18.12 -23.96
C ARG A 87 -6.16 17.78 -25.44
N TYR A 88 -7.18 18.39 -26.07
CA TYR A 88 -7.36 18.36 -27.53
C TYR A 88 -6.70 19.58 -28.18
N SER A 89 -6.19 19.44 -29.40
CA SER A 89 -5.58 20.57 -30.13
C SER A 89 -6.60 21.58 -30.64
N ASP A 90 -7.80 21.12 -31.00
CA ASP A 90 -8.95 21.96 -31.40
C ASP A 90 -9.94 22.22 -30.26
N GLY A 91 -9.68 21.66 -29.08
CA GLY A 91 -10.59 21.70 -27.93
C GLY A 91 -11.80 20.77 -28.04
N ILE A 92 -11.96 20.00 -29.14
CA ILE A 92 -13.14 19.21 -29.44
C ILE A 92 -12.81 17.71 -29.53
N GLU A 93 -12.01 17.31 -30.51
CA GLU A 93 -11.70 15.89 -30.74
C GLU A 93 -10.34 15.63 -31.39
N LEU A 94 -9.59 16.62 -31.86
CA LEU A 94 -8.32 16.37 -32.52
C LEU A 94 -7.21 16.10 -31.49
N PRO A 95 -6.35 15.09 -31.73
CA PRO A 95 -5.24 14.73 -30.83
C PRO A 95 -4.38 15.94 -30.42
N PRO A 96 -3.74 15.89 -29.24
CA PRO A 96 -2.90 16.98 -28.75
C PRO A 96 -1.72 17.27 -29.68
N VAL A 97 -1.29 18.53 -29.67
CA VAL A 97 -0.04 19.02 -30.27
C VAL A 97 0.93 19.43 -29.15
N ALA A 98 2.21 19.54 -29.51
CA ALA A 98 3.26 20.03 -28.64
C ALA A 98 3.02 21.52 -28.26
N ALA A 99 3.69 22.00 -27.21
CA ALA A 99 3.52 23.36 -26.70
C ALA A 99 3.87 24.45 -27.74
N ASP A 100 4.75 24.15 -28.69
CA ASP A 100 5.13 25.03 -29.80
C ASP A 100 4.18 24.94 -31.02
N GLY A 101 3.15 24.09 -30.95
CA GLY A 101 2.18 23.82 -32.01
C GLY A 101 2.61 22.77 -33.03
N SER A 102 3.78 22.16 -32.87
CA SER A 102 4.23 21.03 -33.69
C SER A 102 3.60 19.69 -33.28
N GLU A 103 3.83 18.63 -34.04
CA GLU A 103 3.38 17.29 -33.64
C GLU A 103 4.20 16.79 -32.45
N LEU A 104 3.53 16.12 -31.49
CA LEU A 104 4.22 15.47 -30.38
C LEU A 104 5.22 14.41 -30.89
N PRO A 105 6.29 14.11 -30.14
CA PRO A 105 7.28 13.15 -30.57
C PRO A 105 6.65 11.79 -30.91
N ASN A 106 7.19 11.13 -31.93
CA ASN A 106 6.68 9.84 -32.40
C ASN A 106 6.68 8.81 -31.26
N ALA A 107 5.52 8.16 -31.02
CA ALA A 107 5.34 7.22 -29.92
C ALA A 107 6.36 6.06 -29.96
N ARG A 108 6.61 5.47 -31.14
CA ARG A 108 7.60 4.41 -31.28
C ARG A 108 9.02 4.91 -31.01
N LYS A 109 9.38 6.10 -31.49
CA LYS A 109 10.68 6.69 -31.19
C LYS A 109 10.89 6.93 -29.70
N ILE A 110 9.85 7.36 -28.98
CA ILE A 110 9.89 7.49 -27.51
C ILE A 110 10.22 6.14 -26.88
N ILE A 111 9.42 5.09 -27.19
CA ILE A 111 9.59 3.76 -26.60
C ILE A 111 10.97 3.17 -26.90
N SER A 112 11.40 3.18 -28.17
CA SER A 112 12.69 2.61 -28.58
C SER A 112 13.91 3.35 -28.00
N SER A 113 13.73 4.59 -27.56
CA SER A 113 14.82 5.40 -27.00
C SER A 113 14.86 5.36 -25.47
N LEU A 114 13.71 5.15 -24.83
CA LEU A 114 13.54 5.31 -23.39
C LEU A 114 13.36 3.98 -22.64
N LEU A 115 12.68 3.01 -23.24
CA LEU A 115 12.34 1.74 -22.58
C LEU A 115 13.27 0.62 -23.04
N GLN A 116 13.47 -0.37 -22.17
CA GLN A 116 14.40 -1.48 -22.42
C GLN A 116 13.76 -2.82 -22.07
N ASP A 117 14.22 -3.89 -22.70
CA ASP A 117 13.90 -5.26 -22.26
C ASP A 117 14.96 -5.72 -21.25
N GLN A 118 14.60 -5.71 -19.97
CA GLN A 118 15.43 -6.27 -18.90
C GLN A 118 14.57 -7.15 -17.99
N ASP A 119 15.16 -8.26 -17.55
CA ASP A 119 14.57 -9.18 -16.58
C ASP A 119 14.91 -8.73 -15.16
N VAL A 120 13.94 -8.09 -14.50
CA VAL A 120 14.04 -7.53 -13.15
C VAL A 120 12.85 -8.04 -12.32
N PRO A 121 12.95 -9.25 -11.74
CA PRO A 121 11.85 -9.84 -10.98
C PRO A 121 11.60 -9.09 -9.67
N ASP A 122 10.32 -8.92 -9.33
CA ASP A 122 9.84 -8.43 -8.05
C ASP A 122 9.73 -9.60 -7.03
N ASN A 123 9.44 -9.31 -5.76
CA ASN A 123 9.25 -10.32 -4.71
C ASN A 123 7.77 -10.73 -4.51
N VAL A 124 6.88 -10.36 -5.43
CA VAL A 124 5.48 -10.82 -5.47
C VAL A 124 5.20 -11.65 -6.73
N SER A 125 4.21 -12.53 -6.63
CA SER A 125 3.90 -13.51 -7.68
C SER A 125 3.32 -12.86 -8.93
N LEU A 126 3.52 -13.52 -10.08
CA LEU A 126 3.00 -13.14 -11.38
C LEU A 126 1.46 -13.01 -11.37
N ILE A 127 0.78 -13.72 -10.48
CA ILE A 127 -0.66 -13.60 -10.28
C ILE A 127 -1.12 -12.18 -9.95
N VAL A 128 -0.27 -11.34 -9.34
CA VAL A 128 -0.60 -9.92 -9.11
C VAL A 128 -0.79 -9.19 -10.45
N ALA A 129 0.16 -9.32 -11.37
CA ALA A 129 0.05 -8.72 -12.71
C ALA A 129 -1.12 -9.33 -13.51
N GLN A 130 -1.33 -10.64 -13.39
CA GLN A 130 -2.44 -11.31 -14.08
C GLN A 130 -3.82 -10.88 -13.55
N TRP A 131 -3.95 -10.70 -12.23
CA TRP A 131 -5.18 -10.19 -11.62
C TRP A 131 -5.43 -8.73 -11.99
N ALA A 132 -4.37 -7.90 -12.10
CA ALA A 132 -4.50 -6.55 -12.65
C ALA A 132 -5.07 -6.58 -14.08
N GLN A 133 -4.57 -7.45 -14.96
CA GLN A 133 -5.14 -7.60 -16.32
C GLN A 133 -6.60 -8.06 -16.28
N PHE A 134 -6.93 -9.02 -15.43
CA PHE A 134 -8.30 -9.52 -15.28
C PHE A 134 -9.27 -8.40 -14.85
N ILE A 135 -8.90 -7.63 -13.82
CA ILE A 135 -9.67 -6.45 -13.36
C ILE A 135 -9.79 -5.42 -14.50
N ALA A 136 -8.71 -5.17 -15.25
CA ALA A 136 -8.72 -4.21 -16.36
C ALA A 136 -9.77 -4.54 -17.44
N HIS A 137 -10.07 -5.82 -17.61
CA HIS A 137 -11.05 -6.27 -18.58
C HIS A 137 -12.50 -6.16 -18.08
N ASP A 138 -12.70 -6.04 -16.77
CA ASP A 138 -14.02 -5.86 -16.15
C ASP A 138 -14.53 -4.42 -16.31
N PHE A 139 -13.63 -3.43 -16.33
CA PHE A 139 -14.04 -2.03 -16.27
C PHE A 139 -13.82 -1.22 -17.55
N ALA A 140 -12.99 -1.68 -18.50
CA ALA A 140 -12.69 -0.90 -19.71
C ALA A 140 -12.45 -1.71 -21.00
N VAL A 141 -13.11 -1.25 -22.06
CA VAL A 141 -12.87 -1.58 -23.47
C VAL A 141 -13.02 -0.32 -24.30
N GLY A 142 -12.03 -0.02 -25.14
CA GLY A 142 -12.18 1.02 -26.17
C GLY A 142 -12.83 0.47 -27.43
N LEU A 143 -13.97 1.03 -27.85
CA LEU A 143 -14.58 0.70 -29.14
C LEU A 143 -13.90 1.49 -30.26
N GLY A 144 -13.39 0.82 -31.29
CA GLY A 144 -12.78 1.48 -32.44
C GLY A 144 -13.80 2.17 -33.35
N LYS A 145 -13.46 3.34 -33.90
CA LYS A 145 -14.21 3.94 -35.00
C LYS A 145 -14.14 3.04 -36.24
N THR A 146 -15.25 2.97 -36.97
CA THR A 146 -15.37 2.15 -38.19
C THR A 146 -15.19 3.00 -39.45
N GLY A 147 -15.07 2.35 -40.61
CA GLY A 147 -14.98 3.00 -41.91
C GLY A 147 -13.59 2.97 -42.56
N VAL A 148 -12.56 2.50 -41.84
CA VAL A 148 -11.22 2.25 -42.37
C VAL A 148 -10.71 0.91 -41.86
N ASP A 149 -10.29 0.03 -42.77
CA ASP A 149 -9.76 -1.30 -42.43
C ASP A 149 -8.27 -1.25 -42.04
N ASP A 150 -7.48 -0.37 -42.68
CA ASP A 150 -6.07 -0.15 -42.34
C ASP A 150 -5.72 1.34 -42.28
N CYS A 151 -5.47 1.82 -41.07
CA CYS A 151 -5.05 3.19 -40.81
C CYS A 151 -3.64 3.53 -41.29
N CYS A 152 -2.80 2.56 -41.62
CA CYS A 152 -1.51 2.85 -42.28
C CYS A 152 -1.67 3.26 -43.75
N ALA A 153 -2.83 3.01 -44.35
CA ALA A 153 -3.14 3.32 -45.75
C ALA A 153 -4.15 4.47 -45.89
N SER A 154 -4.53 5.14 -44.79
CA SER A 154 -5.57 6.18 -44.76
C SER A 154 -5.09 7.43 -44.03
N ASP A 155 -5.36 8.59 -44.62
CA ASP A 155 -5.05 9.91 -44.03
C ASP A 155 -6.24 10.51 -43.24
N ASP A 156 -7.31 9.75 -43.01
CA ASP A 156 -8.46 10.24 -42.26
C ASP A 156 -8.15 10.39 -40.76
N ARG A 157 -7.73 11.58 -40.35
CA ARG A 157 -7.37 11.92 -38.96
C ARG A 157 -8.54 11.84 -37.97
N LEU A 158 -9.79 11.74 -38.44
CA LEU A 158 -10.96 11.57 -37.57
C LEU A 158 -11.18 10.11 -37.18
N VAL A 159 -10.72 9.18 -37.99
CA VAL A 159 -10.85 7.73 -37.78
C VAL A 159 -9.53 7.08 -37.40
N CYS A 160 -8.41 7.58 -37.93
CA CYS A 160 -7.10 6.96 -37.85
C CYS A 160 -6.10 7.78 -37.03
N LEU A 161 -5.27 7.06 -36.29
CA LEU A 161 -4.16 7.60 -35.51
C LEU A 161 -2.98 6.62 -35.55
N SER A 162 -2.60 6.22 -36.77
CA SER A 162 -1.47 5.31 -37.01
C SER A 162 -0.17 5.82 -36.38
N ILE A 163 0.72 4.89 -36.05
CA ILE A 163 2.04 5.19 -35.48
C ILE A 163 3.09 4.91 -36.57
N PRO A 164 3.69 5.95 -37.18
CA PRO A 164 4.80 5.77 -38.10
C PRO A 164 5.98 5.10 -37.38
N ILE A 165 6.63 4.15 -38.04
CA ILE A 165 7.86 3.53 -37.53
C ILE A 165 9.05 4.25 -38.17
N PRO A 166 9.98 4.79 -37.37
CA PRO A 166 11.18 5.45 -37.89
C PRO A 166 12.03 4.52 -38.77
N GLU A 167 12.67 5.07 -39.80
CA GLU A 167 13.60 4.29 -40.67
C GLU A 167 14.81 3.76 -39.88
N ASP A 168 15.20 4.44 -38.80
CA ASP A 168 16.28 4.06 -37.90
C ASP A 168 15.81 3.25 -36.69
N ASP A 169 14.61 2.66 -36.74
CA ASP A 169 14.09 1.83 -35.65
C ASP A 169 15.01 0.61 -35.39
N PRO A 170 15.42 0.35 -34.14
CA PRO A 170 16.39 -0.70 -33.84
C PRO A 170 15.86 -2.12 -34.09
N PHE A 171 14.54 -2.33 -34.11
CA PHE A 171 13.93 -3.66 -34.25
C PHE A 171 13.12 -3.80 -35.53
N PHE A 172 12.18 -2.89 -35.80
CA PHE A 172 11.22 -3.03 -36.91
C PHE A 172 11.83 -2.73 -38.28
N ALA A 173 12.91 -1.93 -38.35
CA ALA A 173 13.55 -1.58 -39.62
C ALA A 173 14.09 -2.82 -40.36
N GLN A 174 14.56 -3.85 -39.63
CA GLN A 174 15.05 -5.09 -40.23
C GLN A 174 13.95 -5.93 -40.93
N TYR A 175 12.69 -5.59 -40.70
CA TYR A 175 11.51 -6.28 -41.26
C TYR A 175 10.73 -5.38 -42.24
N ASP A 176 11.31 -4.28 -42.69
CA ASP A 176 10.69 -3.31 -43.61
C ASP A 176 9.33 -2.78 -43.12
N LYS A 177 9.12 -2.76 -41.80
CA LYS A 177 7.86 -2.32 -41.19
C LYS A 177 7.91 -0.80 -40.99
N THR A 178 6.99 -0.07 -41.62
CA THR A 178 6.98 1.40 -41.65
C THR A 178 5.86 2.03 -40.82
N CYS A 179 4.89 1.26 -40.35
CA CYS A 179 3.72 1.77 -39.64
C CYS A 179 3.04 0.71 -38.76
N GLN A 180 2.48 1.15 -37.65
CA GLN A 180 1.52 0.40 -36.84
C GLN A 180 0.12 1.03 -36.97
N SER A 181 -0.84 0.19 -37.37
CA SER A 181 -2.22 0.61 -37.63
C SER A 181 -2.97 0.79 -36.30
N LEU A 182 -3.63 1.93 -36.13
CA LEU A 182 -4.40 2.24 -34.92
C LEU A 182 -5.63 3.07 -35.29
N THR A 183 -6.82 2.52 -35.00
CA THR A 183 -8.09 3.24 -35.11
C THR A 183 -8.36 4.02 -33.83
N ARG A 184 -8.89 5.22 -34.00
CA ARG A 184 -9.33 6.09 -32.89
C ARG A 184 -10.54 5.49 -32.18
N THR A 185 -10.72 5.84 -30.92
CA THR A 185 -11.83 5.36 -30.09
C THR A 185 -13.11 6.09 -30.47
N GLN A 186 -14.25 5.41 -30.41
CA GLN A 186 -15.56 6.03 -30.56
C GLN A 186 -15.78 7.04 -29.45
N THR A 187 -16.49 8.12 -29.80
CA THR A 187 -16.72 9.23 -28.89
C THR A 187 -18.18 9.66 -28.90
N ALA A 188 -18.62 10.20 -27.77
CA ALA A 188 -19.94 10.80 -27.56
C ALA A 188 -19.81 12.24 -27.03
N LEU A 189 -20.90 12.99 -27.13
CA LEU A 189 -21.07 14.27 -26.45
C LEU A 189 -21.54 14.03 -25.01
N MET A 190 -21.34 15.02 -24.13
CA MET A 190 -21.78 14.97 -22.73
C MET A 190 -22.92 15.96 -22.47
N GLY A 191 -23.68 15.70 -21.40
CA GLY A 191 -24.67 16.62 -20.82
C GLY A 191 -25.68 17.12 -21.85
N ASP A 192 -25.74 18.44 -22.04
CA ASP A 192 -26.69 19.13 -22.93
C ASP A 192 -26.44 18.90 -24.43
N CYS A 193 -25.56 17.96 -24.80
CA CYS A 193 -25.27 17.60 -26.18
C CYS A 193 -24.71 18.77 -27.02
N ASP A 194 -23.87 19.64 -26.43
CA ASP A 194 -23.26 20.75 -27.18
C ASP A 194 -22.33 20.21 -28.28
N PRO A 195 -22.65 20.40 -29.58
CA PRO A 195 -21.82 19.90 -30.67
C PRO A 195 -20.44 20.55 -30.75
N ASN A 196 -20.22 21.69 -30.08
CA ASN A 196 -18.92 22.35 -30.00
C ASN A 196 -18.15 22.01 -28.71
N GLY A 197 -18.72 21.16 -27.85
CA GLY A 197 -18.08 20.70 -26.63
C GLY A 197 -17.02 19.63 -26.88
N PRO A 198 -16.09 19.43 -25.92
CA PRO A 198 -15.10 18.36 -26.00
C PRO A 198 -15.78 16.99 -26.00
N LYS A 199 -15.45 16.15 -27.00
CA LYS A 199 -15.97 14.78 -27.08
C LYS A 199 -15.29 13.87 -26.07
N GLN A 200 -16.02 12.87 -25.61
CA GLN A 200 -15.51 11.85 -24.68
C GLN A 200 -15.55 10.46 -25.27
N GLN A 201 -14.57 9.64 -24.89
CA GLN A 201 -14.49 8.25 -25.31
C GLN A 201 -15.57 7.40 -24.63
N ILE A 202 -16.15 6.51 -25.41
CA ILE A 202 -17.18 5.57 -24.98
C ILE A 202 -16.51 4.30 -24.43
N ASN A 203 -17.00 3.82 -23.30
CA ASN A 203 -16.60 2.53 -22.76
C ASN A 203 -17.46 1.40 -23.35
N GLY A 204 -16.82 0.34 -23.82
CA GLY A 204 -17.46 -0.83 -24.43
C GLY A 204 -17.92 -1.89 -23.43
N VAL A 205 -17.75 -1.67 -22.13
CA VAL A 205 -18.18 -2.54 -21.03
C VAL A 205 -18.77 -1.70 -19.89
N THR A 206 -19.28 -2.33 -18.83
CA THR A 206 -19.69 -1.62 -17.60
C THR A 206 -18.47 -0.95 -16.94
N HIS A 207 -18.69 0.09 -16.14
CA HIS A 207 -17.59 0.81 -15.49
C HIS A 207 -17.25 0.27 -14.09
N GLY A 208 -18.17 -0.45 -13.45
CA GLY A 208 -17.99 -0.99 -12.10
C GLY A 208 -17.18 -2.28 -12.11
N LEU A 209 -16.64 -2.65 -10.94
CA LEU A 209 -16.12 -4.00 -10.72
C LEU A 209 -17.28 -4.92 -10.34
N ASP A 210 -18.03 -5.38 -11.34
CA ASP A 210 -19.27 -6.14 -11.18
C ASP A 210 -19.19 -7.57 -11.73
N GLY A 211 -18.00 -8.01 -12.14
CA GLY A 211 -17.78 -9.34 -12.71
C GLY A 211 -18.37 -9.49 -14.11
N SER A 212 -18.63 -8.40 -14.84
CA SER A 212 -19.02 -8.44 -16.26
C SER A 212 -18.02 -9.23 -17.12
N VAL A 213 -16.74 -9.25 -16.72
CA VAL A 213 -15.71 -10.12 -17.32
C VAL A 213 -16.05 -11.63 -17.25
N ILE A 214 -16.86 -12.03 -16.27
CA ILE A 214 -17.39 -13.41 -16.09
C ILE A 214 -18.77 -13.54 -16.76
N TYR A 215 -19.67 -12.58 -16.49
CA TYR A 215 -21.11 -12.71 -16.74
C TYR A 215 -21.63 -11.97 -17.99
N GLY A 216 -20.81 -11.15 -18.63
CA GLY A 216 -21.20 -10.26 -19.73
C GLY A 216 -21.68 -8.89 -19.25
N SER A 217 -21.48 -7.88 -20.09
CA SER A 217 -21.96 -6.50 -19.87
C SER A 217 -23.35 -6.24 -20.44
N ASP A 218 -24.02 -7.25 -20.97
CA ASP A 218 -25.38 -7.14 -21.51
C ASP A 218 -26.13 -8.47 -21.34
N LYS A 219 -27.46 -8.40 -21.37
CA LYS A 219 -28.32 -9.55 -21.13
C LYS A 219 -28.19 -10.63 -22.22
N GLU A 220 -27.98 -10.26 -23.48
CA GLU A 220 -27.85 -11.22 -24.58
C GLU A 220 -26.60 -12.07 -24.37
N THR A 221 -25.45 -11.43 -24.10
CA THR A 221 -24.21 -12.12 -23.76
C THR A 221 -24.40 -13.00 -22.53
N ALA A 222 -24.96 -12.48 -21.44
CA ALA A 222 -25.20 -13.25 -20.22
C ALA A 222 -26.06 -14.50 -20.46
N ASP A 223 -27.15 -14.37 -21.22
CA ASP A 223 -28.03 -15.50 -21.55
C ASP A 223 -27.27 -16.55 -22.38
N THR A 224 -26.40 -16.16 -23.31
CA THR A 224 -25.61 -17.13 -24.11
C THR A 224 -24.55 -17.90 -23.30
N LEU A 225 -24.24 -17.43 -22.09
CA LEU A 225 -23.25 -18.03 -21.19
C LEU A 225 -23.89 -18.92 -20.12
N ARG A 226 -25.22 -18.97 -20.04
CA ARG A 226 -25.97 -19.74 -19.04
C ARG A 226 -26.46 -21.07 -19.60
N GLU A 227 -26.52 -22.09 -18.74
CA GLU A 227 -27.17 -23.37 -19.07
C GLU A 227 -28.70 -23.22 -19.07
N HIS A 228 -29.23 -22.20 -18.37
CA HIS A 228 -30.65 -22.03 -18.06
C HIS A 228 -31.27 -23.23 -17.33
N GLU A 229 -30.43 -23.98 -16.63
CA GLU A 229 -30.80 -25.08 -15.76
C GLU A 229 -30.04 -24.97 -14.44
N GLY A 230 -30.76 -24.98 -13.32
CA GLY A 230 -30.18 -24.99 -11.97
C GLY A 230 -29.33 -23.76 -11.62
N GLY A 231 -29.48 -22.65 -12.34
CA GLY A 231 -28.73 -21.42 -12.18
C GLY A 231 -27.28 -21.49 -12.71
N ARG A 232 -26.92 -22.51 -13.48
CA ARG A 232 -25.55 -22.81 -13.87
C ARG A 232 -25.05 -22.00 -15.07
N MET A 233 -23.75 -21.78 -15.10
CA MET A 233 -23.00 -21.26 -16.25
C MET A 233 -22.56 -22.41 -17.15
N LEU A 234 -22.58 -22.18 -18.47
CA LEU A 234 -22.16 -23.16 -19.47
C LEU A 234 -20.69 -23.52 -19.27
N MET A 235 -20.41 -24.82 -19.26
CA MET A 235 -19.07 -25.38 -19.30
C MET A 235 -19.02 -26.51 -20.32
N ARG A 236 -17.87 -26.66 -20.98
CA ARG A 236 -17.60 -27.79 -21.88
C ARG A 236 -16.73 -28.81 -21.18
N THR A 237 -17.28 -30.00 -20.99
CA THR A 237 -16.53 -31.17 -20.53
C THR A 237 -15.86 -31.86 -21.70
N ILE A 238 -14.55 -32.13 -21.59
CA ILE A 238 -13.79 -32.88 -22.59
C ILE A 238 -13.77 -34.39 -22.27
N GLU A 239 -13.22 -35.21 -23.17
CA GLU A 239 -13.29 -36.69 -23.08
C GLU A 239 -12.76 -37.28 -21.77
N ASP A 240 -11.79 -36.62 -21.14
CA ASP A 240 -11.19 -37.05 -19.87
C ASP A 240 -11.95 -36.56 -18.61
N GLY A 241 -13.04 -35.83 -18.78
CA GLY A 241 -13.88 -35.35 -17.69
C GLY A 241 -13.54 -33.95 -17.15
N ARG A 242 -12.45 -33.32 -17.60
CA ARG A 242 -12.13 -31.93 -17.22
C ARG A 242 -13.11 -30.95 -17.86
N CYS A 243 -13.41 -29.87 -17.15
CA CYS A 243 -14.40 -28.87 -17.57
C CYS A 243 -13.75 -27.52 -17.88
N PHE A 244 -13.92 -27.02 -19.09
CA PHE A 244 -13.42 -25.71 -19.53
C PHE A 244 -14.56 -24.79 -19.92
N LEU A 245 -14.23 -23.53 -20.20
CA LEU A 245 -15.18 -22.56 -20.74
C LEU A 245 -15.80 -23.06 -22.07
N PRO A 246 -16.99 -22.57 -22.44
CA PRO A 246 -17.57 -22.86 -23.75
C PRO A 246 -16.62 -22.37 -24.85
N SER A 247 -16.59 -23.07 -25.98
CA SER A 247 -15.72 -22.76 -27.12
C SER A 247 -16.55 -22.55 -28.38
N LYS A 248 -16.19 -21.56 -29.19
CA LYS A 248 -16.84 -21.24 -30.46
C LYS A 248 -15.82 -21.06 -31.58
N GLY A 249 -15.74 -22.06 -32.46
CA GLY A 249 -14.84 -22.04 -33.61
C GLY A 249 -13.38 -22.24 -33.22
N SER A 250 -12.49 -21.88 -34.15
CA SER A 250 -11.03 -22.01 -33.99
C SER A 250 -10.38 -20.63 -33.80
N CYS A 251 -9.44 -20.57 -32.88
CA CYS A 251 -8.56 -19.43 -32.64
C CYS A 251 -7.28 -19.59 -33.50
N TYR A 252 -6.30 -18.70 -33.35
CA TYR A 252 -5.02 -18.84 -34.07
C TYR A 252 -4.29 -20.11 -33.60
N ASN A 253 -3.87 -20.99 -34.53
CA ASN A 253 -3.19 -22.27 -34.24
C ASN A 253 -3.84 -23.13 -33.14
N SER A 254 -5.15 -22.99 -32.94
CA SER A 254 -5.90 -23.69 -31.89
C SER A 254 -7.28 -24.05 -32.42
N ASP A 255 -7.66 -25.32 -32.30
CA ASP A 255 -9.00 -25.80 -32.63
C ASP A 255 -10.09 -25.32 -31.65
N VAL A 256 -9.66 -24.63 -30.59
CA VAL A 256 -10.48 -24.14 -29.49
C VAL A 256 -10.33 -22.63 -29.38
N CYS A 257 -11.44 -21.93 -29.19
CA CYS A 257 -11.50 -20.50 -28.96
C CYS A 257 -12.58 -20.22 -27.91
N TYR A 258 -12.14 -19.90 -26.69
CA TYR A 258 -13.05 -19.80 -25.55
C TYR A 258 -13.96 -18.57 -25.62
N VAL A 259 -15.13 -18.68 -25.01
CA VAL A 259 -16.11 -17.61 -24.88
C VAL A 259 -16.38 -17.39 -23.39
N ALA A 260 -16.41 -16.13 -22.97
CA ALA A 260 -16.73 -15.69 -21.62
C ALA A 260 -17.49 -14.36 -21.67
N GLY A 261 -17.67 -13.70 -20.52
CA GLY A 261 -18.32 -12.38 -20.45
C GLY A 261 -17.62 -11.27 -21.24
N GLU A 262 -16.33 -11.42 -21.54
CA GLU A 262 -15.54 -10.45 -22.29
C GLU A 262 -14.73 -11.10 -23.43
N ALA A 263 -14.63 -10.40 -24.56
CA ALA A 263 -14.12 -10.95 -25.83
C ALA A 263 -12.61 -11.25 -25.84
N ARG A 264 -11.82 -10.63 -24.97
CA ARG A 264 -10.36 -10.81 -24.90
C ARG A 264 -9.96 -11.97 -23.99
N VAL A 265 -10.88 -12.84 -23.56
CA VAL A 265 -10.61 -14.04 -22.75
C VAL A 265 -9.44 -14.90 -23.26
N ASN A 266 -9.23 -14.96 -24.59
CA ASN A 266 -8.15 -15.73 -25.22
C ASN A 266 -6.86 -14.92 -25.44
N GLN A 267 -6.75 -13.68 -24.95
CA GLN A 267 -5.60 -12.81 -25.23
C GLN A 267 -4.28 -13.46 -24.81
N ASN A 268 -4.25 -14.13 -23.67
CA ASN A 268 -3.19 -15.02 -23.24
C ASN A 268 -3.79 -16.15 -22.38
N THR A 269 -3.05 -17.23 -22.18
CA THR A 269 -3.53 -18.44 -21.49
C THR A 269 -3.80 -18.21 -20.02
N GLN A 270 -3.01 -17.37 -19.36
CA GLN A 270 -3.15 -17.07 -17.93
C GLN A 270 -4.45 -16.30 -17.66
N LEU A 271 -4.87 -15.41 -18.56
CA LEU A 271 -6.16 -14.73 -18.49
C LEU A 271 -7.29 -15.75 -18.61
N THR A 272 -7.24 -16.65 -19.60
CA THR A 272 -8.25 -17.70 -19.78
C THR A 272 -8.37 -18.60 -18.54
N VAL A 273 -7.26 -18.91 -17.86
CA VAL A 273 -7.24 -19.65 -16.59
C VAL A 273 -8.09 -18.92 -15.54
N MET A 274 -7.89 -17.62 -15.34
CA MET A 274 -8.65 -16.83 -14.37
C MET A 274 -10.15 -16.82 -14.66
N HIS A 275 -10.54 -16.64 -15.92
CA HIS A 275 -11.96 -16.74 -16.32
C HIS A 275 -12.52 -18.14 -16.02
N THR A 276 -11.76 -19.20 -16.33
CA THR A 276 -12.20 -20.59 -16.11
C THR A 276 -12.40 -20.86 -14.62
N MET A 277 -11.47 -20.43 -13.76
CA MET A 277 -11.56 -20.59 -12.31
C MET A 277 -12.84 -19.93 -11.76
N LEU A 278 -13.13 -18.69 -12.14
CA LEU A 278 -14.30 -17.97 -11.60
C LEU A 278 -15.65 -18.51 -12.11
N VAL A 279 -15.71 -19.05 -13.33
CA VAL A 279 -16.92 -19.77 -13.80
C VAL A 279 -17.07 -21.12 -13.10
N ARG A 280 -15.97 -21.84 -12.82
CA ARG A 280 -15.99 -23.04 -11.99
C ARG A 280 -16.48 -22.73 -10.57
N GLU A 281 -16.05 -21.62 -9.98
CA GLU A 281 -16.49 -21.18 -8.66
C GLU A 281 -18.00 -20.88 -8.61
N HIS A 282 -18.52 -20.19 -9.63
CA HIS A 282 -19.97 -20.02 -9.78
C HIS A 282 -20.70 -21.36 -9.78
N ASN A 283 -20.27 -22.31 -10.61
CA ASN A 283 -20.91 -23.62 -10.73
C ASN A 283 -20.77 -24.49 -9.47
N ARG A 284 -19.73 -24.26 -8.65
CA ARG A 284 -19.53 -24.90 -7.35
C ARG A 284 -20.50 -24.35 -6.31
N ILE A 285 -20.60 -23.03 -6.21
CA ILE A 285 -21.50 -22.36 -5.25
C ILE A 285 -22.97 -22.63 -5.58
N VAL A 286 -23.36 -22.54 -6.85
CA VAL A 286 -24.78 -22.76 -7.24
C VAL A 286 -25.23 -24.19 -6.95
N ALA A 287 -24.33 -25.18 -7.09
CA ALA A 287 -24.64 -26.56 -6.74
C ALA A 287 -24.96 -26.71 -5.25
N ALA A 288 -24.14 -26.09 -4.37
CA ALA A 288 -24.40 -26.08 -2.93
C ALA A 288 -25.68 -25.31 -2.57
N LEU A 289 -25.95 -24.17 -3.23
CA LEU A 289 -27.17 -23.40 -3.01
C LEU A 289 -28.43 -24.16 -3.46
N ALA A 290 -28.38 -24.89 -4.58
CA ALA A 290 -29.49 -25.71 -5.05
C ALA A 290 -29.83 -26.84 -4.07
N GLU A 291 -28.82 -27.42 -3.41
CA GLU A 291 -29.02 -28.41 -2.34
C GLU A 291 -29.65 -27.79 -1.08
N LEU A 292 -29.19 -26.61 -0.67
CA LEU A 292 -29.69 -25.90 0.51
C LEU A 292 -31.08 -25.28 0.29
N HIS A 293 -31.40 -24.90 -0.96
CA HIS A 293 -32.64 -24.24 -1.35
C HIS A 293 -33.33 -24.95 -2.53
N PRO A 294 -33.90 -26.16 -2.33
CA PRO A 294 -34.49 -26.96 -3.41
C PRO A 294 -35.71 -26.33 -4.10
N THR A 295 -36.26 -25.24 -3.56
CA THR A 295 -37.43 -24.55 -4.10
C THR A 295 -37.08 -23.31 -4.93
N TRP A 296 -35.82 -22.90 -4.97
CA TRP A 296 -35.39 -21.77 -5.79
C TRP A 296 -35.41 -22.15 -7.27
N ASP A 297 -35.80 -21.20 -8.12
CA ASP A 297 -35.76 -21.36 -9.57
C ASP A 297 -34.38 -21.04 -10.15
N ASP A 298 -34.21 -21.31 -11.45
CA ASP A 298 -32.96 -21.08 -12.19
C ASP A 298 -32.44 -19.63 -12.04
N GLU A 299 -33.33 -18.65 -12.18
CA GLU A 299 -32.95 -17.24 -12.13
C GLU A 299 -32.51 -16.82 -10.72
N THR A 300 -33.23 -17.26 -9.69
CA THR A 300 -32.86 -16.97 -8.30
C THR A 300 -31.50 -17.59 -7.98
N LEU A 301 -31.28 -18.86 -8.32
CA LEU A 301 -30.01 -19.54 -8.10
C LEU A 301 -28.85 -18.84 -8.82
N TYR A 302 -29.04 -18.47 -10.08
CA TYR A 302 -28.04 -17.74 -10.85
C TYR A 302 -27.69 -16.38 -10.23
N GLN A 303 -28.70 -15.56 -9.89
CA GLN A 303 -28.46 -14.20 -9.41
C GLN A 303 -27.88 -14.16 -7.99
N GLU A 304 -28.33 -15.04 -7.07
CA GLU A 304 -27.72 -15.14 -5.74
C GLU A 304 -26.25 -15.58 -5.85
N THR A 305 -25.97 -16.59 -6.70
CA THR A 305 -24.60 -17.06 -6.94
C THR A 305 -23.73 -15.97 -7.55
N ARG A 306 -24.24 -15.26 -8.58
CA ARG A 306 -23.55 -14.11 -9.17
C ARG A 306 -23.19 -13.07 -8.12
N SER A 307 -24.12 -12.70 -7.24
CA SER A 307 -23.84 -11.75 -6.16
C SER A 307 -22.74 -12.23 -5.20
N ILE A 308 -22.71 -13.52 -4.85
CA ILE A 308 -21.69 -14.09 -3.97
C ILE A 308 -20.32 -14.06 -4.66
N VAL A 309 -20.21 -14.60 -5.88
CA VAL A 309 -18.92 -14.63 -6.62
C VAL A 309 -18.37 -13.23 -6.86
N VAL A 310 -19.23 -12.25 -7.17
CA VAL A 310 -18.80 -10.83 -7.29
C VAL A 310 -18.29 -10.30 -5.94
N ALA A 311 -18.94 -10.66 -4.82
CA ALA A 311 -18.47 -10.27 -3.50
C ALA A 311 -17.10 -10.89 -3.16
N GLU A 312 -16.86 -12.16 -3.51
CA GLU A 312 -15.55 -12.80 -3.37
C GLU A 312 -14.49 -12.13 -4.22
N TYR A 313 -14.79 -11.86 -5.50
CA TYR A 313 -13.93 -11.15 -6.43
C TYR A 313 -13.53 -9.76 -5.89
N LEU A 314 -14.49 -8.98 -5.38
CA LEU A 314 -14.24 -7.69 -4.75
C LEU A 314 -13.41 -7.84 -3.48
N HIS A 315 -13.71 -8.81 -2.62
CA HIS A 315 -12.98 -9.03 -1.38
C HIS A 315 -11.52 -9.40 -1.63
N ILE A 316 -11.26 -10.34 -2.53
CA ILE A 316 -9.93 -10.77 -2.99
C ILE A 316 -9.17 -9.58 -3.61
N THR A 317 -9.85 -8.74 -4.39
CA THR A 317 -9.24 -7.55 -4.99
C THR A 317 -8.80 -6.52 -3.95
N TYR A 318 -9.68 -6.14 -3.00
CA TYR A 318 -9.38 -5.06 -2.05
C TYR A 318 -8.49 -5.49 -0.88
N ASN A 319 -8.50 -6.76 -0.48
CA ASN A 319 -7.75 -7.26 0.67
C ASN A 319 -6.55 -8.15 0.29
N GLY A 320 -6.54 -8.70 -0.93
CA GLY A 320 -5.44 -9.47 -1.48
C GLY A 320 -4.60 -8.67 -2.47
N PHE A 321 -5.20 -8.21 -3.57
CA PHE A 321 -4.46 -7.53 -4.64
C PHE A 321 -3.95 -6.13 -4.25
N LEU A 322 -4.80 -5.23 -3.73
CA LEU A 322 -4.40 -3.85 -3.42
C LEU A 322 -3.20 -3.75 -2.45
N PRO A 323 -3.10 -4.53 -1.36
CA PRO A 323 -1.94 -4.49 -0.46
C PRO A 323 -0.62 -4.90 -1.11
N ASN A 324 -0.65 -5.64 -2.22
CA ASN A 324 0.57 -5.99 -2.95
C ASN A 324 1.07 -4.85 -3.84
N ILE A 325 0.29 -3.80 -4.06
CA ILE A 325 0.65 -2.69 -4.96
C ILE A 325 0.65 -1.32 -4.27
N LEU A 326 -0.30 -1.03 -3.37
CA LEU A 326 -0.41 0.25 -2.67
C LEU A 326 0.19 0.17 -1.27
N ARG A 327 0.63 1.31 -0.72
CA ARG A 327 1.19 1.36 0.63
C ARG A 327 0.10 1.16 1.68
N GLU A 328 0.38 0.40 2.74
CA GLU A 328 -0.61 0.15 3.81
C GLU A 328 -1.15 1.45 4.43
N LYS A 329 -0.27 2.44 4.63
CA LYS A 329 -0.63 3.77 5.12
C LYS A 329 -1.62 4.48 4.18
N PHE A 330 -1.45 4.31 2.86
CA PHE A 330 -2.36 4.89 1.86
C PHE A 330 -3.72 4.19 1.90
N ILE A 331 -3.73 2.86 1.92
CA ILE A 331 -4.94 2.03 1.99
C ILE A 331 -5.76 2.39 3.23
N THR A 332 -5.11 2.48 4.39
CA THR A 332 -5.74 2.83 5.67
C THR A 332 -6.29 4.26 5.64
N LYS A 333 -5.49 5.24 5.20
CA LYS A 333 -5.93 6.65 5.12
C LYS A 333 -7.15 6.83 4.19
N ASN A 334 -7.24 6.05 3.12
CA ASN A 334 -8.32 6.13 2.14
C ASN A 334 -9.48 5.16 2.40
N ASN A 335 -9.45 4.40 3.50
CA ASN A 335 -10.45 3.39 3.86
C ASN A 335 -10.72 2.39 2.72
N LEU A 336 -9.68 1.93 2.02
CA LEU A 336 -9.84 1.02 0.89
C LEU A 336 -10.11 -0.43 1.35
N ARG A 337 -9.48 -0.90 2.44
CA ARG A 337 -9.74 -2.24 2.99
C ARG A 337 -11.19 -2.47 3.35
N SER A 338 -11.68 -3.67 3.11
CA SER A 338 -12.99 -4.10 3.60
C SER A 338 -13.05 -4.03 5.11
N ARG A 339 -14.25 -3.88 5.67
CA ARG A 339 -14.39 -3.87 7.13
C ARG A 339 -14.19 -5.28 7.66
N THR A 340 -13.66 -5.39 8.87
CA THR A 340 -13.55 -6.68 9.57
C THR A 340 -14.90 -7.16 10.10
N LYS A 341 -15.81 -6.22 10.41
CA LYS A 341 -17.18 -6.48 10.87
C LYS A 341 -18.14 -5.38 10.43
N GLY A 342 -19.42 -5.73 10.33
CA GLY A 342 -20.50 -4.80 10.01
C GLY A 342 -20.49 -4.35 8.55
N TYR A 343 -21.00 -3.13 8.31
CA TYR A 343 -21.34 -2.64 6.98
C TYR A 343 -20.58 -1.38 6.58
N HIS A 344 -20.43 -1.17 5.27
CA HIS A 344 -19.83 0.02 4.65
C HIS A 344 -20.92 0.91 4.06
N PRO A 345 -20.92 2.24 4.30
CA PRO A 345 -21.92 3.13 3.74
C PRO A 345 -21.71 3.36 2.22
N TYR A 346 -22.81 3.42 1.48
CA TYR A 346 -22.85 3.86 0.09
C TYR A 346 -23.06 5.38 0.02
N ASP A 347 -22.34 6.05 -0.89
CA ASP A 347 -22.45 7.49 -1.15
C ASP A 347 -22.92 7.72 -2.59
N GLU A 348 -24.15 8.20 -2.75
CA GLU A 348 -24.79 8.45 -4.04
C GLU A 348 -24.23 9.65 -4.80
N GLU A 349 -23.43 10.50 -4.18
CA GLU A 349 -22.77 11.63 -4.86
C GLU A 349 -21.47 11.19 -5.55
N ILE A 350 -20.98 9.98 -5.27
CA ILE A 350 -19.74 9.45 -5.85
C ILE A 350 -20.08 8.64 -7.11
N PRO A 351 -19.59 9.05 -8.30
CA PRO A 351 -19.88 8.32 -9.53
C PRO A 351 -19.07 7.02 -9.60
N ASN A 352 -19.76 5.91 -9.84
CA ASN A 352 -19.19 4.59 -10.13
C ASN A 352 -18.67 4.47 -11.57
N ILE A 353 -17.87 5.45 -12.00
CA ILE A 353 -17.39 5.59 -13.39
C ILE A 353 -15.87 5.50 -13.40
N VAL A 354 -15.33 4.79 -14.38
CA VAL A 354 -13.88 4.70 -14.62
C VAL A 354 -13.33 6.04 -15.07
N ILE A 355 -12.27 6.50 -14.40
CA ILE A 355 -11.51 7.69 -14.76
C ILE A 355 -10.67 7.39 -16.01
N ILE A 356 -10.72 8.29 -16.98
CA ILE A 356 -10.00 8.08 -18.24
C ILE A 356 -8.49 7.97 -18.05
N SER A 357 -7.88 8.84 -17.23
CA SER A 357 -6.43 8.81 -16.95
C SER A 357 -6.01 7.56 -16.17
N PHE A 358 -6.93 6.97 -15.38
CA PHE A 358 -6.72 5.68 -14.73
C PHE A 358 -6.69 4.55 -15.77
N SER A 359 -7.72 4.42 -16.60
CA SER A 359 -7.79 3.36 -17.63
C SER A 359 -6.70 3.49 -18.71
N ASN A 360 -6.36 4.73 -19.07
CA ASN A 360 -5.41 5.07 -20.11
C ASN A 360 -4.65 6.33 -19.65
N PRO A 361 -3.35 6.26 -19.31
CA PRO A 361 -2.45 5.11 -19.35
C PRO A 361 -2.12 4.46 -17.99
N ILE A 362 -2.60 4.97 -16.85
CA ILE A 362 -2.02 4.61 -15.54
C ILE A 362 -2.12 3.12 -15.20
N PHE A 363 -3.28 2.49 -15.37
CA PHE A 363 -3.44 1.06 -15.05
C PHE A 363 -2.78 0.15 -16.09
N ARG A 364 -2.37 0.70 -17.25
CA ARG A 364 -1.57 -0.02 -18.25
C ARG A 364 -0.09 -0.13 -17.87
N ILE A 365 0.35 0.56 -16.81
CA ILE A 365 1.70 0.41 -16.28
C ILE A 365 2.01 -1.03 -15.87
N PHE A 366 1.00 -1.82 -15.52
CA PHE A 366 1.16 -3.24 -15.21
C PHE A 366 1.64 -4.08 -16.41
N HIS A 367 1.66 -3.52 -17.63
CA HIS A 367 2.31 -4.17 -18.76
C HIS A 367 3.82 -4.39 -18.52
N SER A 368 4.52 -3.53 -17.75
CA SER A 368 5.93 -3.81 -17.38
C SER A 368 6.07 -4.98 -16.41
N ALA A 369 5.05 -5.28 -15.61
CA ALA A 369 5.07 -6.37 -14.64
C ALA A 369 4.91 -7.78 -15.25
N LEU A 370 4.68 -7.88 -16.57
CA LEU A 370 4.46 -9.14 -17.26
C LEU A 370 5.76 -9.90 -17.53
N GLN A 371 5.72 -11.22 -17.34
CA GLN A 371 6.77 -12.12 -17.78
C GLN A 371 6.69 -12.39 -19.28
N GLY A 372 7.83 -12.31 -19.98
CA GLY A 372 7.92 -12.72 -21.39
C GLY A 372 7.90 -14.24 -21.57
N VAL A 373 8.39 -14.98 -20.56
CA VAL A 373 8.46 -16.45 -20.54
C VAL A 373 7.68 -16.97 -19.35
N ILE A 374 6.74 -17.87 -19.62
CA ILE A 374 5.84 -18.45 -18.63
C ILE A 374 6.28 -19.89 -18.40
N GLY A 375 6.57 -20.23 -17.15
CA GLY A 375 6.91 -21.57 -16.73
C GLY A 375 5.65 -22.36 -16.37
N LEU A 376 5.63 -23.62 -16.77
CA LEU A 376 4.67 -24.61 -16.32
C LEU A 376 5.31 -25.38 -15.17
N TYR A 377 4.59 -25.56 -14.07
CA TYR A 377 5.14 -26.14 -12.83
C TYR A 377 4.31 -27.34 -12.40
N ASN A 378 4.96 -28.43 -12.02
CA ASN A 378 4.26 -29.56 -11.43
C ASN A 378 3.87 -29.27 -9.96
N TYR A 379 3.17 -30.22 -9.33
CA TYR A 379 2.73 -30.15 -7.93
C TYR A 379 3.86 -30.15 -6.89
N HIS A 380 5.11 -30.42 -7.29
CA HIS A 380 6.31 -30.24 -6.48
C HIS A 380 6.96 -28.86 -6.65
N LEU A 381 6.36 -27.99 -7.48
CA LEU A 381 6.89 -26.69 -7.88
C LEU A 381 8.21 -26.79 -8.67
N ASP A 382 8.44 -27.92 -9.34
CA ASP A 382 9.51 -28.04 -10.33
C ASP A 382 9.00 -27.60 -11.71
N PRO A 383 9.78 -26.83 -12.47
CA PRO A 383 9.40 -26.42 -13.82
C PRO A 383 9.40 -27.64 -14.75
N THR A 384 8.26 -27.90 -15.40
CA THR A 384 8.10 -28.97 -16.40
C THR A 384 8.46 -28.50 -17.79
N SER A 385 8.06 -27.26 -18.13
CA SER A 385 8.36 -26.64 -19.41
C SER A 385 8.26 -25.11 -19.33
N TYR A 386 8.65 -24.42 -20.40
CA TYR A 386 8.53 -22.98 -20.54
C TYR A 386 7.93 -22.63 -21.90
N ILE A 387 7.07 -21.63 -21.92
CA ILE A 387 6.42 -21.10 -23.11
C ILE A 387 6.66 -19.59 -23.23
N ASN A 388 6.80 -19.08 -24.46
CA ASN A 388 6.78 -17.62 -24.64
C ASN A 388 5.34 -17.13 -24.57
N LEU A 389 5.13 -15.97 -23.95
CA LEU A 389 3.81 -15.33 -23.84
C LEU A 389 3.13 -15.18 -25.22
N THR A 390 3.88 -14.70 -26.22
CA THR A 390 3.36 -14.42 -27.56
C THR A 390 2.95 -15.67 -28.34
N ASP A 391 3.58 -16.82 -28.10
CA ASP A 391 3.30 -18.05 -28.85
C ASP A 391 1.86 -18.55 -28.60
N TYR A 392 1.26 -18.18 -27.46
CA TYR A 392 -0.06 -18.61 -27.02
C TYR A 392 -1.10 -17.47 -26.95
N MET A 393 -0.80 -16.31 -27.52
CA MET A 393 -1.78 -15.22 -27.67
C MET A 393 -2.85 -15.58 -28.71
N ASN A 394 -4.13 -15.54 -28.32
CA ASN A 394 -5.25 -16.05 -29.12
C ASN A 394 -5.05 -17.51 -29.58
N SER A 395 -4.35 -18.34 -28.79
CA SER A 395 -4.09 -19.76 -29.08
C SER A 395 -4.20 -20.60 -27.81
N PRO A 396 -5.42 -20.76 -27.24
CA PRO A 396 -5.61 -21.30 -25.90
C PRO A 396 -5.54 -22.83 -25.81
N GLY A 397 -5.35 -23.54 -26.93
CA GLY A 397 -5.42 -25.02 -26.99
C GLY A 397 -4.43 -25.77 -26.10
N ILE A 398 -3.36 -25.10 -25.62
CA ILE A 398 -2.45 -25.67 -24.62
C ILE A 398 -3.14 -26.00 -23.29
N LEU A 399 -4.23 -25.30 -22.94
CA LEU A 399 -4.95 -25.49 -21.68
C LEU A 399 -5.64 -26.85 -21.58
N GLU A 400 -6.00 -27.45 -22.71
CA GLU A 400 -6.66 -28.76 -22.75
C GLU A 400 -5.66 -29.93 -22.75
N GLN A 401 -4.37 -29.66 -22.85
CA GLN A 401 -3.37 -30.71 -22.72
C GLN A 401 -3.34 -31.24 -21.27
N GLU A 402 -2.93 -32.49 -21.10
CA GLU A 402 -2.91 -33.14 -19.79
C GLU A 402 -2.09 -32.31 -18.79
N ASN A 403 -2.65 -32.05 -17.61
CA ASN A 403 -2.07 -31.25 -16.50
C ASN A 403 -1.78 -29.77 -16.76
N HIS A 404 -1.72 -29.29 -18.00
CA HIS A 404 -1.28 -27.93 -18.31
C HIS A 404 -2.13 -26.80 -17.70
N PHE A 405 -3.42 -27.03 -17.46
CA PHE A 405 -4.27 -26.05 -16.75
C PHE A 405 -3.75 -25.76 -15.34
N ASP A 406 -3.53 -26.82 -14.55
CA ASP A 406 -2.97 -26.72 -13.20
C ASP A 406 -1.51 -26.25 -13.23
N GLU A 407 -0.71 -26.72 -14.18
CA GLU A 407 0.69 -26.30 -14.28
C GLU A 407 0.85 -24.80 -14.59
N LEU A 408 -0.09 -24.22 -15.35
CA LEU A 408 -0.15 -22.78 -15.60
C LEU A 408 -0.64 -22.00 -14.37
N ILE A 409 -1.60 -22.54 -13.60
CA ILE A 409 -1.97 -21.96 -12.30
C ILE A 409 -0.75 -21.92 -11.37
N LEU A 410 -0.03 -23.04 -11.26
CA LEU A 410 1.18 -23.16 -10.45
C LEU A 410 2.27 -22.21 -10.97
N GLY A 411 2.39 -22.03 -12.28
CA GLY A 411 3.28 -21.04 -12.90
C GLY A 411 3.00 -19.61 -12.46
N VAL A 412 1.74 -19.15 -12.54
CA VAL A 412 1.40 -17.77 -12.16
C VAL A 412 1.55 -17.48 -10.67
N ILE A 413 1.36 -18.47 -9.79
CA ILE A 413 1.56 -18.28 -8.35
C ILE A 413 3.02 -18.43 -7.92
N THR A 414 3.84 -19.18 -8.69
CA THR A 414 5.23 -19.49 -8.33
C THR A 414 6.22 -18.51 -8.93
N GLN A 415 6.03 -18.10 -10.18
CA GLN A 415 6.91 -17.14 -10.82
C GLN A 415 6.73 -15.74 -10.22
N PRO A 416 7.81 -14.96 -10.03
CA PRO A 416 7.68 -13.55 -9.70
C PRO A 416 7.11 -12.77 -10.88
N MET A 417 6.35 -11.70 -10.60
CA MET A 417 6.10 -10.68 -11.61
C MET A 417 7.38 -9.86 -11.87
N GLN A 418 7.41 -9.10 -12.96
CA GLN A 418 8.47 -8.11 -13.20
C GLN A 418 8.19 -6.83 -12.41
N THR A 419 9.21 -5.99 -12.19
CA THR A 419 9.03 -4.69 -11.53
C THR A 419 8.19 -3.73 -12.39
N ILE A 420 7.41 -2.86 -11.73
CA ILE A 420 6.58 -1.85 -12.42
C ILE A 420 7.43 -0.63 -12.77
N ASP A 421 8.24 -0.69 -13.81
CA ASP A 421 9.17 0.40 -14.18
C ASP A 421 9.36 0.51 -15.71
N THR A 422 10.49 1.09 -16.12
CA THR A 422 10.86 1.32 -17.53
C THR A 422 11.29 0.07 -18.29
N TYR A 423 11.27 -1.11 -17.66
CA TYR A 423 11.60 -2.38 -18.28
C TYR A 423 10.35 -3.09 -18.79
N TYR A 424 10.31 -3.36 -20.10
CA TYR A 424 9.18 -4.02 -20.76
C TYR A 424 9.71 -5.12 -21.66
N THR A 425 9.19 -6.34 -21.49
CA THR A 425 9.62 -7.48 -22.30
C THR A 425 9.39 -7.27 -23.80
N ALA A 426 10.31 -7.71 -24.65
CA ALA A 426 10.16 -7.71 -26.11
C ALA A 426 8.91 -8.47 -26.58
N GLN A 427 8.38 -9.40 -25.77
CA GLN A 427 7.14 -10.12 -26.08
C GLN A 427 5.93 -9.18 -26.21
N ILE A 428 5.93 -8.03 -25.52
CA ILE A 428 4.87 -7.02 -25.59
C ILE A 428 5.26 -5.76 -26.38
N SER A 429 6.53 -5.35 -26.34
CA SER A 429 7.01 -4.12 -26.99
C SER A 429 7.38 -4.30 -28.47
N GLU A 430 7.55 -5.55 -28.92
CA GLU A 430 8.01 -5.85 -30.29
C GLU A 430 7.23 -6.99 -30.95
N LYS A 431 6.79 -7.97 -30.15
CA LYS A 431 6.22 -9.23 -30.63
C LYS A 431 4.75 -9.41 -30.29
N LEU A 432 4.04 -8.40 -29.75
CA LEU A 432 2.63 -8.56 -29.40
C LEU A 432 1.83 -9.03 -30.62
N PHE A 433 1.07 -10.13 -30.48
CA PHE A 433 0.32 -10.74 -31.57
C PHE A 433 1.16 -11.02 -32.84
N SER A 434 2.36 -11.59 -32.67
CA SER A 434 3.24 -11.92 -33.80
C SER A 434 2.62 -12.93 -34.76
N PHE A 435 1.80 -13.86 -34.24
CA PHE A 435 1.14 -14.92 -35.00
C PHE A 435 2.13 -15.69 -35.90
N GLY A 436 3.20 -16.20 -35.29
CA GLY A 436 4.24 -16.99 -35.97
C GLY A 436 5.24 -16.19 -36.80
N ARG A 437 5.07 -14.86 -36.87
CA ARG A 437 6.07 -13.95 -37.45
C ARG A 437 7.17 -13.65 -36.42
N PRO A 438 8.38 -13.24 -36.85
CA PRO A 438 9.44 -12.84 -35.92
C PRO A 438 9.18 -11.47 -35.26
N TYR A 439 8.15 -10.75 -35.68
CA TYR A 439 7.71 -9.45 -35.16
C TYR A 439 6.19 -9.40 -35.01
N GLY A 440 5.71 -8.49 -34.17
CA GLY A 440 4.29 -8.21 -33.96
C GLY A 440 4.01 -6.71 -33.98
N THR A 441 3.32 -6.25 -32.94
CA THR A 441 3.02 -4.84 -32.69
C THR A 441 3.66 -4.42 -31.35
N ASP A 442 3.86 -3.12 -31.17
CA ASP A 442 4.36 -2.54 -29.93
C ASP A 442 3.19 -2.03 -29.09
N LEU A 443 2.91 -2.69 -27.96
CA LEU A 443 1.83 -2.30 -27.06
C LEU A 443 2.09 -0.93 -26.42
N ASN A 444 3.33 -0.64 -26.03
CA ASN A 444 3.68 0.57 -25.30
C ASN A 444 3.53 1.81 -26.19
N SER A 445 3.88 1.67 -27.47
CA SER A 445 3.63 2.71 -28.47
C SER A 445 2.14 2.97 -28.66
N ILE A 446 1.32 1.91 -28.67
CA ILE A 446 -0.14 2.02 -28.69
C ILE A 446 -0.65 2.72 -27.44
N ASP A 447 -0.12 2.44 -26.26
CA ASP A 447 -0.57 3.04 -24.99
C ASP A 447 -0.34 4.56 -24.96
N ILE A 448 0.82 5.02 -25.42
CA ILE A 448 1.09 6.46 -25.61
C ILE A 448 0.10 7.05 -26.61
N GLN A 449 -0.03 6.44 -27.79
CA GLN A 449 -0.86 6.99 -28.84
C GLN A 449 -2.36 6.96 -28.49
N ARG A 450 -2.80 5.98 -27.70
CA ARG A 450 -4.15 5.88 -27.16
C ARG A 450 -4.41 6.94 -26.09
N ALA A 451 -3.45 7.23 -25.22
CA ALA A 451 -3.58 8.34 -24.27
C ALA A 451 -3.74 9.69 -24.98
N ARG A 452 -3.03 9.90 -26.10
CA ARG A 452 -3.19 11.07 -26.98
C ARG A 452 -4.56 11.10 -27.68
N ASP A 453 -5.04 9.96 -28.21
CA ASP A 453 -6.40 9.83 -28.77
C ASP A 453 -7.48 10.20 -27.73
N HIS A 454 -7.23 9.84 -26.46
CA HIS A 454 -8.10 10.08 -25.31
C HIS A 454 -7.92 11.48 -24.70
N ALA A 455 -7.06 12.31 -25.28
CA ALA A 455 -6.75 13.66 -24.80
C ALA A 455 -6.43 13.70 -23.29
N VAL A 456 -5.67 12.71 -22.83
CA VAL A 456 -5.17 12.67 -21.46
C VAL A 456 -4.16 13.82 -21.29
N PRO A 457 -4.21 14.59 -20.19
CA PRO A 457 -3.24 15.64 -19.92
C PRO A 457 -1.80 15.11 -19.84
N GLY A 458 -0.84 16.01 -20.06
CA GLY A 458 0.56 15.71 -19.83
C GLY A 458 0.86 15.45 -18.35
N TYR A 459 1.99 14.82 -18.09
CA TYR A 459 2.43 14.45 -16.74
C TYR A 459 2.40 15.62 -15.73
N PRO A 460 2.92 16.84 -16.03
CA PRO A 460 2.95 17.94 -15.06
C PRO A 460 1.57 18.33 -14.52
N THR A 461 0.53 18.29 -15.37
CA THR A 461 -0.83 18.63 -14.95
C THR A 461 -1.37 17.67 -13.90
N ILE A 462 -1.10 16.37 -14.07
CA ILE A 462 -1.61 15.32 -13.18
C ILE A 462 -0.75 15.24 -11.91
N LEU A 463 0.57 15.42 -12.04
CA LEU A 463 1.47 15.60 -10.91
C LEU A 463 0.96 16.73 -10.01
N TYR A 464 0.76 17.93 -10.54
CA TYR A 464 0.23 19.06 -9.78
C TYR A 464 -1.12 18.73 -9.13
N GLY A 465 -2.01 18.07 -9.87
CA GLY A 465 -3.31 17.64 -9.35
C GLY A 465 -3.26 16.69 -8.16
N CYS A 466 -2.23 15.85 -8.09
CA CYS A 466 -2.03 14.89 -7.00
C CYS A 466 -1.19 15.46 -5.85
N THR A 467 -0.12 16.20 -6.17
CA THR A 467 0.93 16.57 -5.21
C THR A 467 0.98 18.06 -4.87
N GLY A 468 0.38 18.90 -5.71
CA GLY A 468 0.52 20.36 -5.64
C GLY A 468 1.87 20.88 -6.13
N ILE A 469 2.75 20.01 -6.66
CA ILE A 469 4.06 20.38 -7.17
C ILE A 469 3.90 20.96 -8.58
N GLU A 470 4.37 22.19 -8.78
CA GLU A 470 4.43 22.84 -10.08
C GLU A 470 5.77 22.55 -10.75
N VAL A 471 5.72 22.16 -12.02
CA VAL A 471 6.89 21.87 -12.85
C VAL A 471 6.75 22.73 -14.11
N ASN A 472 7.69 23.66 -14.31
CA ASN A 472 7.68 24.60 -15.43
C ASN A 472 8.84 24.34 -16.42
N ASP A 473 9.90 23.69 -15.96
CA ASP A 473 11.04 23.29 -16.80
C ASP A 473 11.52 21.87 -16.42
N PHE A 474 12.37 21.27 -17.26
CA PHE A 474 12.94 19.94 -17.02
C PHE A 474 13.78 19.88 -15.74
N ASP A 475 14.42 20.98 -15.35
CA ASP A 475 15.23 21.04 -14.12
C ASP A 475 14.38 20.92 -12.85
N ASP A 476 13.09 21.31 -12.90
CA ASP A 476 12.16 21.16 -11.77
C ASP A 476 11.81 19.69 -11.48
N LEU A 477 12.17 18.75 -12.38
CA LEU A 477 11.96 17.31 -12.18
C LEU A 477 13.03 16.66 -11.30
N ALA A 478 14.13 17.35 -10.96
CA ALA A 478 15.30 16.77 -10.28
C ALA A 478 14.98 16.13 -8.91
N ASP A 479 13.98 16.64 -8.20
CA ASP A 479 13.55 16.10 -6.90
C ASP A 479 12.53 14.95 -7.03
N ILE A 480 12.04 14.70 -8.25
CA ILE A 480 10.94 13.78 -8.53
C ILE A 480 11.45 12.56 -9.31
N TRP A 481 12.41 12.77 -10.21
CA TRP A 481 12.94 11.77 -11.14
C TRP A 481 14.45 11.60 -10.97
N PRO A 482 15.01 10.45 -11.37
CA PRO A 482 16.45 10.30 -11.52
C PRO A 482 17.02 11.25 -12.59
N GLU A 483 18.20 11.85 -12.34
CA GLU A 483 18.84 12.81 -13.27
C GLU A 483 19.06 12.24 -14.67
N GLU A 484 19.44 10.95 -14.78
CA GLU A 484 19.61 10.25 -16.05
C GLU A 484 18.33 10.26 -16.90
N ASN A 485 17.18 10.10 -16.25
CA ASN A 485 15.87 10.05 -16.92
C ASN A 485 15.46 11.43 -17.45
N ILE A 486 15.80 12.50 -16.72
CA ILE A 486 15.54 13.89 -17.12
C ILE A 486 16.31 14.23 -18.41
N GLU A 487 17.59 13.85 -18.48
CA GLU A 487 18.40 14.12 -19.67
C GLU A 487 17.89 13.37 -20.90
N LYS A 488 17.42 12.13 -20.73
CA LYS A 488 16.80 11.36 -21.82
C LYS A 488 15.53 12.03 -22.37
N VAL A 489 14.62 12.49 -21.49
CA VAL A 489 13.38 13.14 -21.97
C VAL A 489 13.63 14.52 -22.57
N ARG A 490 14.63 15.27 -22.07
CA ARG A 490 15.04 16.58 -22.61
C ARG A 490 15.49 16.50 -24.06
N GLN A 491 16.02 15.36 -24.50
CA GLN A 491 16.43 15.12 -25.88
C GLN A 491 15.27 14.78 -26.82
N ILE A 492 14.11 14.41 -26.27
CA ILE A 492 12.95 13.91 -27.04
C ILE A 492 11.80 14.91 -27.06
N TYR A 493 11.47 15.51 -25.91
CA TYR A 493 10.36 16.44 -25.78
C TYR A 493 10.84 17.89 -25.87
N THR A 494 10.06 18.73 -26.55
CA THR A 494 10.36 20.16 -26.70
C THR A 494 10.14 20.94 -25.41
N SER A 495 9.11 20.58 -24.65
CA SER A 495 8.73 21.20 -23.37
C SER A 495 8.39 20.13 -22.33
N VAL A 496 8.54 20.47 -21.04
CA VAL A 496 8.12 19.59 -19.95
C VAL A 496 6.60 19.32 -19.96
N ASP A 497 5.82 20.28 -20.46
CA ASP A 497 4.37 20.14 -20.65
C ASP A 497 4.00 19.07 -21.68
N ASP A 498 4.92 18.72 -22.59
CA ASP A 498 4.68 17.77 -23.68
C ASP A 498 4.89 16.31 -23.25
N ILE A 499 5.41 16.07 -22.04
CA ILE A 499 5.65 14.73 -21.51
C ILE A 499 4.31 13.99 -21.37
N ASP A 500 4.15 12.90 -22.14
CA ASP A 500 3.00 12.01 -22.02
C ASP A 500 2.93 11.40 -20.61
N LEU A 501 1.72 11.30 -20.04
CA LEU A 501 1.52 10.77 -18.68
C LEU A 501 2.16 9.38 -18.49
N PHE A 502 2.07 8.51 -19.51
CA PHE A 502 2.65 7.17 -19.48
C PHE A 502 4.15 7.19 -19.21
N ILE A 503 4.90 8.07 -19.89
CA ILE A 503 6.35 8.20 -19.65
C ILE A 503 6.60 8.81 -18.29
N GLY A 504 5.84 9.84 -17.93
CA GLY A 504 6.10 10.56 -16.70
C GLY A 504 5.96 9.71 -15.43
N VAL A 505 4.94 8.85 -15.38
CA VAL A 505 4.74 7.94 -14.23
C VAL A 505 5.72 6.77 -14.20
N ASN A 506 6.24 6.32 -15.35
CA ASN A 506 7.29 5.30 -15.41
C ASN A 506 8.63 5.82 -14.84
N PHE A 507 8.89 7.12 -14.98
CA PHE A 507 10.18 7.75 -14.65
C PHE A 507 10.21 8.33 -13.23
N GLU A 508 9.06 8.35 -12.55
CA GLU A 508 8.89 8.90 -11.21
C GLU A 508 9.55 8.01 -10.15
N ASN A 509 10.26 8.63 -9.20
CA ASN A 509 10.87 7.92 -8.07
C ASN A 509 9.81 7.22 -7.23
N LYS A 510 10.06 5.96 -6.89
CA LYS A 510 9.23 5.19 -5.97
C LYS A 510 9.72 5.38 -4.54
N PRO A 511 8.83 5.52 -3.55
CA PRO A 511 9.20 5.41 -2.15
C PRO A 511 9.97 4.11 -1.87
N GLU A 512 11.04 4.16 -1.07
CA GLU A 512 11.84 2.99 -0.74
C GLU A 512 10.97 1.82 -0.23
N GLY A 513 11.18 0.62 -0.78
CA GLY A 513 10.43 -0.59 -0.44
C GLY A 513 9.01 -0.67 -1.02
N HIS A 514 8.61 0.25 -1.92
CA HIS A 514 7.25 0.30 -2.48
C HIS A 514 7.26 0.25 -4.01
N ARG A 515 6.17 -0.26 -4.60
CA ARG A 515 6.05 -0.50 -6.05
C ARG A 515 5.47 0.65 -6.85
N MET A 516 4.67 1.50 -6.21
CA MET A 516 3.95 2.59 -6.86
C MET A 516 4.62 3.93 -6.57
N SER A 517 4.78 4.73 -7.62
CA SER A 517 5.16 6.12 -7.51
C SER A 517 3.99 6.97 -6.95
N PRO A 518 4.24 8.18 -6.44
CA PRO A 518 3.20 9.06 -5.91
C PRO A 518 2.00 9.29 -6.85
N VAL A 519 2.23 9.56 -8.15
CA VAL A 519 1.12 9.78 -9.10
C VAL A 519 0.35 8.49 -9.38
N LEU A 520 1.05 7.36 -9.53
CA LEU A 520 0.39 6.05 -9.70
C LEU A 520 -0.51 5.73 -8.50
N GLU A 521 0.01 5.87 -7.27
CA GLU A 521 -0.73 5.60 -6.04
C GLU A 521 -1.95 6.52 -5.91
N CYS A 522 -1.79 7.81 -6.22
CA CYS A 522 -2.85 8.81 -6.17
C CYS A 522 -4.05 8.46 -7.07
N ILE A 523 -3.80 8.15 -8.35
CA ILE A 523 -4.89 7.92 -9.32
C ILE A 523 -5.47 6.51 -9.20
N ILE A 524 -4.65 5.48 -9.00
CA ILE A 524 -5.13 4.12 -8.74
C ILE A 524 -6.00 4.12 -7.48
N GLY A 525 -5.50 4.71 -6.40
CA GLY A 525 -6.23 4.82 -5.14
C GLY A 525 -7.55 5.57 -5.25
N GLU A 526 -7.60 6.64 -6.04
CA GLU A 526 -8.84 7.39 -6.29
C GLU A 526 -9.88 6.56 -7.07
N GLN A 527 -9.47 5.77 -8.05
CA GLN A 527 -10.40 4.90 -8.77
C GLN A 527 -11.00 3.82 -7.86
N PHE A 528 -10.16 3.12 -7.09
CA PHE A 528 -10.63 2.08 -6.16
C PHE A 528 -11.48 2.68 -5.03
N TYR A 529 -11.22 3.91 -4.62
CA TYR A 529 -12.11 4.63 -3.70
C TYR A 529 -13.50 4.84 -4.31
N ARG A 530 -13.60 5.26 -5.57
CA ARG A 530 -14.88 5.47 -6.27
C ARG A 530 -15.69 4.21 -6.44
N TRP A 531 -15.07 3.12 -6.89
CA TRP A 531 -15.75 1.83 -7.02
C TRP A 531 -16.28 1.30 -5.69
N LYS A 532 -15.56 1.51 -4.59
CA LYS A 532 -16.02 1.05 -3.27
C LYS A 532 -17.16 1.89 -2.71
N ASN A 533 -17.04 3.21 -2.77
CA ASN A 533 -17.95 4.12 -2.07
C ASN A 533 -19.15 4.54 -2.95
N GLY A 534 -18.99 4.55 -4.27
CA GLY A 534 -20.02 4.90 -5.24
C GLY A 534 -20.78 3.72 -5.82
N ASP A 535 -20.52 2.49 -5.36
CA ASP A 535 -21.27 1.31 -5.81
C ASP A 535 -22.39 0.94 -4.82
N ARG A 536 -23.66 1.14 -5.23
CA ARG A 536 -24.84 0.78 -4.42
C ARG A 536 -24.88 -0.71 -4.08
N PHE A 537 -24.25 -1.54 -4.89
CA PHE A 537 -24.18 -2.98 -4.75
C PHE A 537 -22.86 -3.45 -4.14
N TRP A 538 -22.00 -2.55 -3.66
CA TRP A 538 -20.81 -2.94 -2.89
C TRP A 538 -21.22 -3.92 -1.79
N TYR A 539 -20.50 -5.03 -1.69
CA TYR A 539 -21.02 -6.20 -0.98
C TYR A 539 -21.25 -5.96 0.52
N GLU A 540 -20.57 -4.98 1.13
CA GLU A 540 -20.75 -4.61 2.55
C GLU A 540 -21.84 -3.55 2.78
N VAL A 541 -22.62 -3.13 1.78
CA VAL A 541 -23.64 -2.09 1.95
C VAL A 541 -24.85 -2.60 2.73
N GLU A 542 -25.33 -1.81 3.69
CA GLU A 542 -26.55 -2.11 4.47
C GLU A 542 -27.80 -1.41 3.94
N GLY A 543 -28.97 -1.93 4.34
CA GLY A 543 -30.26 -1.27 4.13
C GLY A 543 -30.77 -1.29 2.70
N GLN A 544 -30.12 -2.03 1.80
CA GLN A 544 -30.57 -2.24 0.44
C GLN A 544 -31.27 -3.61 0.30
N PRO A 545 -32.15 -3.81 -0.70
CA PRO A 545 -32.83 -5.09 -0.94
C PRO A 545 -31.88 -6.29 -1.10
N HIS A 546 -30.62 -6.02 -1.45
CA HIS A 546 -29.56 -6.99 -1.75
C HIS A 546 -28.46 -7.08 -0.72
N SER A 547 -28.59 -6.37 0.40
CA SER A 547 -27.60 -6.43 1.48
C SER A 547 -27.45 -7.86 2.00
N PHE A 548 -26.22 -8.36 2.02
CA PHE A 548 -25.88 -9.60 2.72
C PHE A 548 -26.11 -9.45 4.22
N THR A 549 -26.49 -10.54 4.90
CA THR A 549 -26.54 -10.52 6.37
C THR A 549 -25.14 -10.47 6.96
N PRO A 550 -24.97 -10.09 8.25
CA PRO A 550 -23.66 -10.08 8.88
C PRO A 550 -22.97 -11.45 8.84
N GLU A 551 -23.73 -12.53 9.00
CA GLU A 551 -23.21 -13.90 8.94
C GLU A 551 -22.73 -14.26 7.53
N GLN A 552 -23.46 -13.85 6.49
CA GLN A 552 -23.04 -14.04 5.10
C GLN A 552 -21.76 -13.24 4.79
N LEU A 553 -21.66 -12.00 5.28
CA LEU A 553 -20.45 -11.19 5.14
C LEU A 553 -19.25 -11.83 5.82
N ASP A 554 -19.44 -12.42 6.99
CA ASP A 554 -18.38 -13.10 7.73
C ASP A 554 -17.86 -14.34 6.98
N GLU A 555 -18.69 -15.02 6.18
CA GLU A 555 -18.24 -16.08 5.28
C GLU A 555 -17.51 -15.52 4.04
N ILE A 556 -18.03 -14.48 3.38
CA ILE A 556 -17.37 -13.83 2.22
C ILE A 556 -15.99 -13.29 2.58
N ARG A 557 -15.80 -12.80 3.82
CA ARG A 557 -14.51 -12.30 4.31
C ARG A 557 -13.44 -13.38 4.47
N LYS A 558 -13.78 -14.66 4.32
CA LYS A 558 -12.81 -15.77 4.35
C LYS A 558 -12.27 -16.11 2.95
N SER A 559 -12.88 -15.57 1.89
CA SER A 559 -12.47 -15.86 0.51
C SER A 559 -11.06 -15.33 0.25
N SER A 560 -10.22 -16.15 -0.39
CA SER A 560 -8.83 -15.83 -0.70
C SER A 560 -8.43 -16.39 -2.05
N MET A 561 -7.38 -15.83 -2.66
CA MET A 561 -6.86 -16.34 -3.94
C MET A 561 -6.45 -17.82 -3.83
N SER A 562 -5.78 -18.19 -2.73
CA SER A 562 -5.40 -19.58 -2.47
C SER A 562 -6.61 -20.51 -2.36
N ARG A 563 -7.69 -20.06 -1.70
CA ARG A 563 -8.91 -20.86 -1.60
C ARG A 563 -9.60 -21.01 -2.95
N LEU A 564 -9.68 -19.94 -3.74
CA LEU A 564 -10.22 -19.98 -5.10
C LEU A 564 -9.46 -20.99 -5.96
N VAL A 565 -8.12 -21.03 -5.88
CA VAL A 565 -7.31 -22.04 -6.59
C VAL A 565 -7.68 -23.47 -6.13
N CYS A 566 -7.71 -23.72 -4.83
CA CYS A 566 -8.05 -25.06 -4.31
C CYS A 566 -9.44 -25.53 -4.76
N ASP A 567 -10.42 -24.65 -4.75
CA ASP A 567 -11.81 -24.98 -5.09
C ASP A 567 -12.04 -25.17 -6.60
N THR A 568 -11.14 -24.66 -7.45
CA THR A 568 -11.38 -24.55 -8.91
C THR A 568 -10.32 -25.18 -9.81
N SER A 569 -9.17 -25.61 -9.27
CA SER A 569 -8.16 -26.40 -10.00
C SER A 569 -8.63 -27.85 -10.25
N ASP A 570 -7.91 -28.59 -11.09
CA ASP A 570 -8.23 -30.00 -11.33
C ASP A 570 -7.66 -30.91 -10.21
N ASN A 571 -6.40 -30.68 -9.80
CA ASN A 571 -5.67 -31.57 -8.88
C ASN A 571 -4.76 -30.85 -7.85
N ILE A 572 -4.85 -29.52 -7.71
CA ILE A 572 -4.00 -28.79 -6.75
C ILE A 572 -4.57 -28.93 -5.34
N VAL A 573 -3.98 -29.85 -4.56
CA VAL A 573 -4.40 -30.13 -3.17
C VAL A 573 -3.66 -29.32 -2.11
N ASN A 574 -2.45 -28.83 -2.44
CA ASN A 574 -1.59 -28.06 -1.53
C ASN A 574 -1.18 -26.75 -2.20
N ILE A 575 -1.32 -25.64 -1.48
CA ILE A 575 -0.92 -24.31 -1.93
C ILE A 575 -0.44 -23.46 -0.74
N THR A 576 0.34 -22.42 -1.00
CA THR A 576 0.71 -21.42 0.01
C THR A 576 -0.54 -20.67 0.50
N LEU A 577 -0.57 -20.27 1.78
CA LEU A 577 -1.67 -19.47 2.33
C LEU A 577 -1.78 -18.11 1.62
N ASN A 578 -0.64 -17.55 1.20
CA ASN A 578 -0.56 -16.32 0.43
C ASN A 578 -0.10 -16.60 -1.01
N ALA A 579 -1.05 -16.80 -1.93
CA ALA A 579 -0.77 -16.96 -3.36
C ALA A 579 -0.19 -15.71 -4.05
N TRP A 580 -0.20 -14.55 -3.38
CA TRP A 580 0.33 -13.29 -3.93
C TRP A 580 1.85 -13.16 -3.80
N SER A 581 2.50 -14.06 -3.05
CA SER A 581 3.96 -14.09 -2.90
C SER A 581 4.51 -15.43 -3.37
N PRO A 582 5.67 -15.45 -4.07
CA PRO A 582 6.25 -16.70 -4.54
C PRO A 582 6.51 -17.65 -3.36
N PRO A 583 6.31 -18.96 -3.53
CA PRO A 583 6.72 -19.95 -2.54
C PRO A 583 8.22 -19.80 -2.26
N GLY A 584 8.60 -19.44 -1.03
CA GLY A 584 10.00 -19.22 -0.69
C GLY A 584 10.78 -20.53 -0.49
N ASP A 585 12.07 -20.56 -0.89
CA ASP A 585 13.05 -21.60 -0.49
C ASP A 585 13.34 -21.62 1.03
N LYS A 586 12.82 -20.61 1.74
CA LYS A 586 12.88 -20.48 3.19
C LYS A 586 11.51 -20.00 3.64
N ILE A 587 10.91 -20.77 4.54
CA ILE A 587 9.86 -20.28 5.42
C ILE A 587 10.49 -19.21 6.31
N SER A 588 10.55 -17.96 5.84
CA SER A 588 10.68 -16.80 6.71
C SER A 588 9.26 -16.31 6.96
N TYR A 589 8.68 -16.75 8.08
CA TYR A 589 7.55 -16.06 8.65
C TYR A 589 7.99 -14.64 9.01
N THR A 590 7.67 -13.68 8.15
CA THR A 590 7.27 -12.36 8.63
C THR A 590 5.77 -12.47 8.88
N MET A 591 5.40 -12.80 10.11
CA MET A 591 4.05 -12.61 10.61
C MET A 591 3.74 -11.11 10.50
N SER A 592 2.89 -10.75 9.55
CA SER A 592 2.05 -9.57 9.69
C SER A 592 0.96 -9.94 10.69
N ASP A 593 0.80 -9.15 11.75
CA ASP A 593 -0.13 -9.34 12.86
C ASP A 593 -1.58 -9.57 12.39
N ALA A 594 -1.96 -10.83 12.24
CA ALA A 594 -3.35 -11.29 12.20
C ALA A 594 -3.40 -12.80 12.48
N GLU A 595 -2.91 -13.23 13.65
CA GLU A 595 -3.25 -14.51 14.29
C GLU A 595 -2.51 -14.58 15.63
N ASP A 596 -3.12 -13.99 16.67
CA ASP A 596 -2.69 -14.19 18.06
C ASP A 596 -3.95 -14.56 18.86
N ASP A 597 -4.53 -15.72 18.49
CA ASP A 597 -5.58 -16.41 19.25
C ASP A 597 -5.69 -17.87 18.76
N PHE A 598 -4.59 -18.64 18.80
CA PHE A 598 -4.63 -20.11 18.97
C PHE A 598 -3.24 -20.70 19.25
N MET A 599 -2.73 -20.50 20.47
CA MET A 599 -1.66 -21.34 21.02
C MET A 599 -2.23 -22.04 22.26
N CYS A 600 -2.93 -23.16 22.03
CA CYS A 600 -3.02 -24.19 23.06
C CYS A 600 -1.70 -24.97 22.98
N GLU A 601 -0.91 -24.87 24.04
CA GLU A 601 0.08 -25.88 24.39
C GLU A 601 -0.59 -27.25 24.34
N ASP A 602 -0.08 -28.15 23.51
CA ASP A 602 -0.13 -29.59 23.77
C ASP A 602 1.03 -30.24 23.00
N GLU A 603 2.13 -30.48 23.71
CA GLU A 603 3.04 -31.58 23.40
C GLU A 603 2.27 -32.89 23.63
N GLU A 604 1.54 -33.37 22.64
CA GLU A 604 1.06 -34.76 22.63
C GLU A 604 1.56 -35.53 21.41
N ASP A 605 2.42 -36.48 21.76
CA ASP A 605 2.93 -37.62 21.02
C ASP A 605 1.80 -38.38 20.30
N TYR A 606 1.55 -38.08 19.02
CA TYR A 606 0.69 -38.92 18.17
C TYR A 606 1.53 -39.93 17.42
N GLY A 607 1.43 -41.17 17.92
CA GLY A 607 2.01 -42.38 17.37
C GLY A 607 1.64 -42.61 15.91
N LEU A 608 2.67 -43.02 15.16
CA LEU A 608 2.61 -43.48 13.78
C LEU A 608 1.62 -44.64 13.63
N GLU A 609 0.54 -44.43 12.90
CA GLU A 609 -0.27 -45.51 12.35
C GLU A 609 0.41 -45.98 11.04
N TYR A 610 0.92 -47.20 11.05
CA TYR A 610 1.51 -47.83 9.86
C TYR A 610 0.40 -48.14 8.85
N SER A 611 0.48 -47.55 7.65
CA SER A 611 -0.11 -48.17 6.47
C SER A 611 0.89 -49.18 5.93
N GLU A 612 0.62 -50.46 6.22
CA GLU A 612 1.20 -51.57 5.48
C GLU A 612 0.63 -51.52 4.06
N ASP A 613 1.40 -50.96 3.11
CA ASP A 613 1.46 -51.45 1.73
C ASP A 613 2.47 -50.63 0.90
N SER A 614 3.74 -51.02 0.97
CA SER A 614 4.60 -51.14 -0.22
C SER A 614 5.87 -51.92 0.13
N ASN A 615 5.97 -53.12 -0.44
CA ASN A 615 7.15 -53.98 -0.34
C ASN A 615 8.35 -53.33 -1.04
N SER A 616 9.20 -52.67 -0.25
CA SER A 616 10.65 -52.65 -0.46
C SER A 616 11.33 -52.26 0.85
N GLU A 617 11.60 -53.21 1.75
CA GLU A 617 12.58 -52.98 2.82
C GLU A 617 13.96 -52.73 2.19
N PRO A 618 14.65 -51.62 2.48
CA PRO A 618 16.09 -51.53 2.29
C PRO A 618 16.75 -51.45 3.68
N ASP A 619 17.40 -52.56 4.04
CA ASP A 619 18.46 -52.65 5.06
C ASP A 619 18.16 -52.10 6.46
N VAL A 620 17.53 -52.94 7.29
CA VAL A 620 17.47 -52.79 8.76
C VAL A 620 18.85 -52.49 9.38
N ASP A 621 19.93 -52.94 8.73
CA ASP A 621 21.30 -52.68 9.14
C ASP A 621 21.72 -51.20 8.96
N LEU A 622 21.22 -50.49 7.94
CA LEU A 622 21.48 -49.05 7.72
C LEU A 622 20.78 -48.19 8.76
N GLU A 623 19.52 -48.50 9.04
CA GLU A 623 18.73 -47.80 10.05
C GLU A 623 19.35 -47.96 11.45
N ASN A 624 19.66 -49.20 11.84
CA ASN A 624 20.31 -49.47 13.12
C ASN A 624 21.67 -48.76 13.24
N GLN A 625 22.47 -48.75 12.17
CA GLN A 625 23.75 -48.05 12.16
C GLN A 625 23.58 -46.52 12.24
N TYR A 626 22.53 -45.95 11.66
CA TYR A 626 22.20 -44.53 11.75
C TYR A 626 21.82 -44.11 13.18
N TYR A 627 20.93 -44.87 13.83
CA TYR A 627 20.52 -44.56 15.21
C TYR A 627 21.67 -44.75 16.22
N ASN A 628 22.52 -45.75 16.04
CA ASN A 628 23.77 -45.90 16.81
C ASN A 628 24.73 -44.72 16.61
N SER A 629 24.79 -44.16 15.40
CA SER A 629 25.64 -42.99 15.13
C SER A 629 25.05 -41.72 15.74
N LYS A 630 23.73 -41.62 15.83
CA LYS A 630 22.99 -40.49 16.41
C LYS A 630 23.15 -40.40 17.93
N SER A 631 23.19 -41.53 18.64
CA SER A 631 23.42 -41.52 20.10
C SER A 631 24.81 -40.98 20.47
N LEU A 632 25.81 -41.23 19.62
CA LEU A 632 27.20 -40.76 19.85
C LEU A 632 27.40 -39.26 19.63
N LYS A 633 26.45 -38.56 19.01
CA LYS A 633 26.58 -37.16 18.57
C LYS A 633 26.87 -36.18 19.72
N GLU A 634 26.32 -36.43 20.90
CA GLU A 634 26.45 -35.52 22.05
C GLU A 634 27.71 -35.81 22.88
N GLU A 635 28.03 -37.09 23.07
CA GLU A 635 29.12 -37.53 23.94
C GLU A 635 30.47 -37.55 23.21
N GLU A 636 30.53 -38.08 21.99
CA GLU A 636 31.76 -38.24 21.21
C GLU A 636 31.59 -37.77 19.74
N PRO A 637 31.51 -36.46 19.48
CA PRO A 637 31.14 -35.93 18.16
C PRO A 637 32.10 -36.33 17.02
N LYS A 638 33.39 -36.53 17.33
CA LYS A 638 34.36 -37.04 16.33
C LYS A 638 34.17 -38.53 16.02
N ALA A 639 33.79 -39.33 17.02
CA ALA A 639 33.45 -40.74 16.82
C ALA A 639 32.10 -40.88 16.10
N ALA A 640 31.14 -40.01 16.40
CA ALA A 640 29.86 -39.93 15.71
C ALA A 640 30.04 -39.64 14.20
N LEU A 641 30.95 -38.73 13.82
CA LEU A 641 31.29 -38.50 12.41
C LEU A 641 31.81 -39.76 11.72
N ALA A 642 32.72 -40.48 12.36
CA ALA A 642 33.24 -41.74 11.83
C ALA A 642 32.18 -42.86 11.79
N SER A 643 31.22 -42.84 12.70
CA SER A 643 30.10 -43.80 12.74
C SER A 643 29.05 -43.50 11.67
N PHE A 644 28.70 -42.23 11.44
CA PHE A 644 27.83 -41.81 10.34
C PHE A 644 28.47 -42.06 8.97
N GLN A 645 29.80 -41.98 8.86
CA GLN A 645 30.51 -42.37 7.65
C GLN A 645 30.26 -43.86 7.31
N LYS A 646 30.16 -44.75 8.31
CA LYS A 646 29.82 -46.16 8.07
C LYS A 646 28.41 -46.36 7.53
N VAL A 647 27.45 -45.47 7.83
CA VAL A 647 26.11 -45.48 7.22
C VAL A 647 26.23 -45.23 5.72
N LEU A 648 27.11 -44.30 5.32
CA LEU A 648 27.40 -44.01 3.91
C LEU A 648 28.16 -45.15 3.22
N ASP A 649 29.05 -45.83 3.95
CA ASP A 649 29.86 -46.93 3.40
C ASP A 649 29.05 -48.23 3.22
N LEU A 650 28.03 -48.45 4.07
CA LEU A 650 27.09 -49.58 3.96
C LEU A 650 26.07 -49.38 2.83
N GLU A 651 25.78 -48.13 2.48
CA GLU A 651 24.87 -47.79 1.39
C GLU A 651 25.59 -47.96 0.03
N SER A 652 25.55 -49.18 -0.51
CA SER A 652 26.28 -49.52 -1.74
C SER A 652 25.56 -49.05 -3.01
N GLY A 653 25.77 -47.80 -3.44
CA GLY A 653 25.25 -47.27 -4.70
C GLY A 653 25.09 -45.75 -4.75
N GLU A 654 24.09 -45.27 -5.50
CA GLU A 654 23.63 -43.88 -5.42
C GLU A 654 23.06 -43.61 -4.02
N LYS A 655 23.39 -42.45 -3.44
CA LYS A 655 23.10 -42.11 -2.05
C LYS A 655 21.59 -42.05 -1.81
N GLY A 656 21.09 -42.91 -0.93
CA GLY A 656 19.69 -43.00 -0.55
C GLY A 656 19.32 -42.09 0.63
N GLU A 657 18.10 -42.26 1.13
CA GLU A 657 17.53 -41.42 2.18
C GLU A 657 18.33 -41.48 3.50
N TRP A 658 18.85 -42.65 3.86
CA TRP A 658 19.65 -42.84 5.08
C TRP A 658 21.04 -42.22 4.97
N GLY A 659 21.69 -42.30 3.80
CA GLY A 659 22.92 -41.57 3.55
C GLY A 659 22.74 -40.05 3.57
N PHE A 660 21.64 -39.54 3.00
CA PHE A 660 21.34 -38.11 3.08
C PHE A 660 21.09 -37.64 4.52
N LYS A 661 20.32 -38.41 5.30
CA LYS A 661 20.11 -38.16 6.75
C LYS A 661 21.44 -38.17 7.52
N ALA A 662 22.35 -39.10 7.23
CA ALA A 662 23.69 -39.17 7.84
C ALA A 662 24.54 -37.93 7.48
N LEU A 663 24.60 -37.54 6.20
CA LEU A 663 25.34 -36.35 5.75
C LEU A 663 24.84 -35.06 6.43
N LYS A 664 23.52 -34.90 6.56
CA LYS A 664 22.92 -33.75 7.26
C LYS A 664 23.38 -33.68 8.72
N GLN A 665 23.49 -34.80 9.43
CA GLN A 665 24.03 -34.81 10.80
C GLN A 665 25.54 -34.54 10.81
N MET A 666 26.30 -35.08 9.87
CA MET A 666 27.74 -34.84 9.78
C MET A 666 28.07 -33.36 9.55
N ILE A 667 27.33 -32.67 8.68
CA ILE A 667 27.48 -31.22 8.46
C ILE A 667 27.17 -30.45 9.74
N LYS A 668 26.08 -30.77 10.44
CA LYS A 668 25.74 -30.13 11.72
C LYS A 668 26.83 -30.32 12.78
N ILE A 669 27.44 -31.50 12.84
CA ILE A 669 28.52 -31.79 13.78
C ILE A 669 29.80 -31.03 13.38
N ASN A 670 30.17 -31.01 12.09
CA ASN A 670 31.32 -30.25 11.59
C ASN A 670 31.16 -28.76 11.83
N PHE A 671 29.98 -28.18 11.53
CA PHE A 671 29.69 -26.79 11.81
C PHE A 671 29.79 -26.47 13.31
N LYS A 672 29.28 -27.36 14.18
CA LYS A 672 29.42 -27.20 15.65
C LYS A 672 30.88 -27.32 16.13
N LEU A 673 31.74 -28.05 15.41
CA LEU A 673 33.17 -28.17 15.69
C LEU A 673 33.97 -26.97 15.15
N GLU A 674 33.60 -26.44 13.99
CA GLU A 674 34.27 -25.31 13.29
C GLU A 674 33.81 -23.92 13.75
N ALA A 675 32.59 -23.78 14.27
CA ALA A 675 32.09 -22.53 14.86
C ALA A 675 32.51 -22.36 16.33
N LYS A 676 32.91 -23.44 17.00
CA LYS A 676 33.38 -23.43 18.40
C LYS A 676 34.61 -22.52 18.67
N PRO A 677 35.60 -22.36 17.77
CA PRO A 677 36.73 -21.46 17.94
C PRO A 677 36.33 -19.98 17.97
N TYR A 678 35.29 -19.59 17.25
CA TYR A 678 34.85 -18.18 17.09
C TYR A 678 33.80 -17.75 18.11
N LYS A 679 33.29 -18.68 18.93
CA LYS A 679 32.32 -18.40 20.00
C LYS A 679 32.84 -17.40 21.05
N ASN A 680 34.17 -17.25 21.15
CA ASN A 680 34.83 -16.34 22.08
C ASN A 680 35.53 -15.16 21.37
N ASP A 681 35.24 -14.91 20.09
CA ASP A 681 35.79 -13.76 19.38
C ASP A 681 35.20 -12.46 19.96
N PRO A 682 36.03 -11.48 20.40
CA PRO A 682 35.54 -10.27 21.07
C PRO A 682 34.59 -9.42 20.22
N GLU A 683 34.73 -9.43 18.89
CA GLU A 683 33.91 -8.64 17.98
C GLU A 683 32.54 -9.29 17.75
N ILE A 684 32.53 -10.59 17.52
CA ILE A 684 31.28 -11.37 17.34
C ILE A 684 30.51 -11.44 18.66
N LEU A 685 31.20 -11.58 19.80
CA LEU A 685 30.57 -11.63 21.11
C LEU A 685 29.91 -10.28 21.46
N ALA A 686 30.54 -9.16 21.13
CA ALA A 686 29.97 -7.84 21.38
C ALA A 686 28.66 -7.64 20.59
N MET A 687 28.64 -8.01 19.31
CA MET A 687 27.43 -7.88 18.48
C MET A 687 26.34 -8.87 18.90
N THR A 688 26.72 -10.12 19.20
CA THR A 688 25.78 -11.15 19.69
C THR A 688 25.17 -10.74 21.02
N ASN A 689 25.97 -10.20 21.95
CA ASN A 689 25.47 -9.73 23.24
C ASN A 689 24.61 -8.47 23.07
N LEU A 690 24.93 -7.57 22.13
CA LEU A 690 24.12 -6.40 21.84
C LEU A 690 22.73 -6.79 21.30
N VAL A 691 22.69 -7.74 20.35
CA VAL A 691 21.43 -8.30 19.81
C VAL A 691 20.66 -9.05 20.88
N ASN A 692 21.34 -9.83 21.73
CA ASN A 692 20.69 -10.56 22.81
C ASN A 692 20.10 -9.59 23.85
N ALA A 693 20.86 -8.58 24.30
CA ALA A 693 20.37 -7.55 25.21
C ALA A 693 19.18 -6.76 24.62
N TYR A 694 19.15 -6.58 23.30
CA TYR A 694 18.01 -6.01 22.58
C TYR A 694 16.79 -6.95 22.62
N GLN A 695 16.97 -8.23 22.30
CA GLN A 695 15.90 -9.23 22.28
C GLN A 695 15.32 -9.50 23.68
N THR A 696 16.14 -9.39 24.72
CA THR A 696 15.73 -9.59 26.12
C THR A 696 15.24 -8.31 26.80
N ASN A 697 15.22 -7.18 26.10
CA ASN A 697 14.84 -5.87 26.65
C ASN A 697 15.71 -5.41 27.85
N ASP A 698 16.97 -5.86 27.96
CA ASP A 698 17.91 -5.43 29.02
C ASP A 698 18.69 -4.18 28.61
N ILE A 699 18.11 -3.01 28.91
CA ILE A 699 18.68 -1.73 28.51
C ILE A 699 20.00 -1.39 29.22
N ASN A 700 20.25 -1.91 30.42
CA ASN A 700 21.49 -1.61 31.16
C ASN A 700 22.66 -2.39 30.56
N GLU A 701 22.42 -3.65 30.20
CA GLU A 701 23.40 -4.47 29.48
C GLU A 701 23.65 -3.90 28.08
N PHE A 702 22.60 -3.50 27.36
CA PHE A 702 22.69 -2.87 26.04
C PHE A 702 23.54 -1.59 26.08
N GLU A 703 23.30 -0.68 27.03
CA GLU A 703 24.11 0.54 27.20
C GLU A 703 25.56 0.25 27.61
N SER A 704 25.76 -0.74 28.47
CA SER A 704 27.09 -1.14 28.93
C SER A 704 27.92 -1.66 27.76
N ILE A 705 27.33 -2.51 26.91
CA ILE A 705 27.97 -3.05 25.69
C ILE A 705 28.28 -1.92 24.71
N LEU A 706 27.34 -1.01 24.45
CA LEU A 706 27.58 0.15 23.60
C LEU A 706 28.70 1.07 24.12
N LYS A 707 28.82 1.26 25.43
CA LYS A 707 29.90 2.07 26.03
C LYS A 707 31.25 1.36 25.96
N GLN A 708 31.29 0.05 26.21
CA GLN A 708 32.53 -0.74 26.25
C GLN A 708 33.08 -1.06 24.86
N ASN A 709 32.20 -1.22 23.86
CA ASN A 709 32.55 -1.63 22.50
C ASN A 709 32.25 -0.54 21.45
N ARG A 710 32.11 0.72 21.90
CA ARG A 710 31.67 1.87 21.10
C ARG A 710 32.43 2.04 19.78
N GLN A 711 33.75 1.90 19.80
CA GLN A 711 34.58 2.10 18.61
C GLN A 711 34.19 1.09 17.52
N ASN A 712 34.17 -0.20 17.86
CA ASN A 712 33.87 -1.27 16.92
C ASN A 712 32.41 -1.26 16.44
N ILE A 713 31.46 -0.86 17.30
CA ILE A 713 30.04 -0.82 16.97
C ILE A 713 29.67 0.43 16.14
N MET A 714 30.30 1.58 16.39
CA MET A 714 30.01 2.84 15.67
C MET A 714 30.81 3.00 14.38
N ASP A 715 31.88 2.23 14.19
CA ASP A 715 32.62 2.18 12.92
C ASP A 715 31.79 1.48 11.82
N ASP A 716 30.81 0.65 12.21
CA ASP A 716 29.81 0.08 11.30
C ASP A 716 28.86 1.18 10.76
N PRO A 717 28.81 1.41 9.44
CA PRO A 717 28.00 2.48 8.84
C PRO A 717 26.50 2.33 9.08
N PHE A 718 25.99 1.10 9.07
CA PHE A 718 24.58 0.81 9.26
C PHE A 718 24.17 1.12 10.70
N ILE A 719 24.97 0.70 11.68
CA ILE A 719 24.66 0.94 13.09
C ILE A 719 24.77 2.43 13.46
N ARG A 720 25.75 3.13 12.90
CA ARG A 720 25.98 4.56 13.15
C ARG A 720 24.83 5.45 12.67
N GLU A 721 24.33 5.20 11.47
CA GLU A 721 23.22 5.95 10.87
C GLU A 721 21.92 5.80 11.70
N HIS A 722 21.71 4.61 12.26
CA HIS A 722 20.56 4.35 13.12
C HIS A 722 20.73 4.83 14.56
N ILE A 723 21.86 5.46 14.95
CA ILE A 723 22.15 5.94 16.33
C ILE A 723 22.18 7.47 16.47
N GLU A 724 22.37 8.26 15.41
CA GLU A 724 22.49 9.73 15.49
C GLU A 724 21.13 10.45 15.64
N GLY A 725 20.78 10.87 16.87
CA GLY A 725 19.60 11.71 17.18
C GLY A 725 19.90 12.81 18.21
N TYR A 726 18.92 13.67 18.52
CA TYR A 726 19.04 14.66 19.59
C TYR A 726 18.94 13.98 20.97
N GLU A 727 19.82 14.33 21.91
CA GLU A 727 19.69 13.91 23.30
C GLU A 727 18.57 14.74 23.97
N VAL A 728 17.44 14.09 24.27
CA VAL A 728 16.27 14.72 24.91
C VAL A 728 16.28 14.44 26.41
N ILE A 729 16.19 15.49 27.22
CA ILE A 729 16.09 15.44 28.68
C ILE A 729 14.71 15.94 29.06
N ALA A 730 13.87 15.06 29.61
CA ALA A 730 12.50 15.38 30.03
C ALA A 730 12.31 15.02 31.52
N PRO A 731 12.58 15.96 32.46
CA PRO A 731 12.47 15.67 33.88
C PRO A 731 11.04 15.77 34.41
N ASP A 732 10.66 14.84 35.27
CA ASP A 732 9.46 14.94 36.11
C ASP A 732 9.55 16.14 37.05
N MET A 733 8.52 16.99 37.03
CA MET A 733 8.38 18.05 38.03
C MET A 733 8.08 17.46 39.40
N LEU A 734 8.42 18.19 40.47
CA LEU A 734 8.09 17.78 41.83
C LEU A 734 6.58 17.49 41.96
N GLY A 735 6.23 16.32 42.49
CA GLY A 735 4.84 15.86 42.61
C GLY A 735 4.23 15.23 41.35
N HIS A 736 4.96 15.10 40.24
CA HIS A 736 4.53 14.45 39.00
C HIS A 736 5.32 13.16 38.75
N GLY A 737 4.71 12.19 38.07
CA GLY A 737 5.37 10.96 37.65
C GLY A 737 6.06 10.25 38.81
N TYR A 738 7.34 9.94 38.65
CA TYR A 738 8.17 9.26 39.66
C TYR A 738 8.91 10.22 40.60
N SER A 739 8.71 11.54 40.45
CA SER A 739 9.31 12.52 41.34
C SER A 739 8.65 12.52 42.72
N SER A 740 9.44 12.83 43.75
CA SER A 740 8.93 12.94 45.12
C SER A 740 7.76 13.92 45.21
N ALA A 741 6.71 13.53 45.95
CA ALA A 741 5.52 14.33 46.20
C ALA A 741 5.43 14.73 47.69
N PRO A 742 6.32 15.63 48.21
CA PRO A 742 6.26 16.05 49.61
C PRO A 742 4.91 16.70 49.92
N ASN A 743 4.26 16.31 51.00
CA ASN A 743 2.99 16.90 51.43
C ASN A 743 3.22 18.26 52.15
N LYS A 744 3.81 19.23 51.46
CA LYS A 744 4.12 20.58 51.96
C LYS A 744 3.86 21.63 50.88
N ALA A 745 2.88 22.50 51.07
CA ALA A 745 2.52 23.53 50.09
C ALA A 745 3.70 24.42 49.65
N ASN A 746 4.60 24.80 50.58
CA ASN A 746 5.77 25.63 50.28
C ASN A 746 6.77 24.98 49.32
N SER A 747 6.73 23.65 49.15
CA SER A 747 7.57 22.94 48.18
C SER A 747 7.13 23.17 46.73
N TYR A 748 5.90 23.63 46.51
CA TYR A 748 5.30 23.81 45.18
C TYR A 748 5.11 25.27 44.77
N THR A 749 5.75 26.21 45.48
CA THR A 749 5.79 27.60 45.00
C THR A 749 6.54 27.69 43.68
N PHE A 750 6.18 28.64 42.81
CA PHE A 750 6.86 28.86 41.53
C PHE A 750 8.38 28.93 41.68
N HIS A 751 8.87 29.65 42.70
CA HIS A 751 10.30 29.78 42.98
C HIS A 751 10.96 28.46 43.38
N SER A 752 10.28 27.64 44.21
CA SER A 752 10.78 26.31 44.58
C SER A 752 10.90 25.39 43.36
N LEU A 753 9.88 25.37 42.50
CA LEU A 753 9.87 24.57 41.27
C LEU A 753 10.92 25.06 40.25
N LEU A 754 11.11 26.38 40.13
CA LEU A 754 12.14 26.96 39.27
C LEU A 754 13.55 26.57 39.75
N ILE A 755 13.82 26.59 41.06
CA ILE A 755 15.11 26.15 41.61
C ILE A 755 15.37 24.68 41.26
N HIS A 756 14.34 23.83 41.33
CA HIS A 756 14.48 22.43 40.93
C HIS A 756 14.78 22.29 39.43
N ALA A 757 14.04 23.00 38.57
CA ALA A 757 14.27 23.01 37.12
C ALA A 757 15.69 23.48 36.76
N ILE A 758 16.19 24.55 37.40
CA ILE A 758 17.57 25.04 37.20
C ILE A 758 18.60 24.01 37.68
N THR A 759 18.39 23.39 38.84
CA THR A 759 19.32 22.40 39.39
C THR A 759 19.42 21.18 38.47
N ILE A 760 18.29 20.72 37.93
CA ILE A 760 18.25 19.61 36.97
C ILE A 760 18.93 20.02 35.67
N PHE A 761 18.60 21.20 35.12
CA PHE A 761 19.23 21.72 33.92
C PHE A 761 20.75 21.76 34.08
N ASP A 762 21.24 22.40 35.15
CA ASP A 762 22.67 22.50 35.44
C ASP A 762 23.33 21.12 35.58
N HIS A 763 22.67 20.16 36.23
CA HIS A 763 23.23 18.82 36.37
C HIS A 763 23.50 18.15 35.02
N TYR A 764 22.55 18.25 34.08
CA TYR A 764 22.66 17.60 32.77
C TYR A 764 23.42 18.42 31.71
N THR A 765 23.66 19.71 31.97
CA THR A 765 24.42 20.61 31.09
C THR A 765 25.82 20.98 31.60
N ALA A 766 26.16 20.71 32.87
CA ALA A 766 27.43 21.09 33.50
C ALA A 766 28.69 20.42 32.93
N THR A 767 28.56 19.35 32.15
CA THR A 767 29.71 18.58 31.64
C THR A 767 30.29 19.12 30.33
N ASP A 768 29.63 20.09 29.68
CA ASP A 768 30.02 20.55 28.34
C ASP A 768 29.70 22.04 28.12
N ASP A 769 30.55 22.93 28.66
CA ASP A 769 30.41 24.41 28.64
C ASP A 769 30.22 25.02 27.22
N LYS A 770 30.40 24.23 26.15
CA LYS A 770 30.26 24.67 24.75
C LYS A 770 28.93 24.27 24.10
N ARG A 771 28.13 23.37 24.70
CA ARG A 771 26.88 22.90 24.07
C ARG A 771 25.71 23.83 24.37
N LYS A 772 25.06 24.31 23.31
CA LYS A 772 23.77 25.02 23.39
C LYS A 772 22.62 24.02 23.54
N CYS A 773 21.62 24.42 24.32
CA CYS A 773 20.40 23.66 24.56
C CYS A 773 19.18 24.35 23.94
N ILE A 774 18.15 23.58 23.64
CA ILE A 774 16.82 24.06 23.25
C ILE A 774 15.89 23.81 24.43
N LEU A 775 15.10 24.80 24.85
CA LEU A 775 14.08 24.58 25.88
C LEU A 775 12.69 24.46 25.25
N ILE A 776 11.95 23.43 25.64
CA ILE A 776 10.56 23.23 25.22
C ILE A 776 9.67 23.19 26.46
N GLY A 777 8.60 23.98 26.46
CA GLY A 777 7.66 24.09 27.57
C GLY A 777 6.24 23.96 27.08
N HIS A 778 5.38 23.31 27.87
CA HIS A 778 3.94 23.25 27.64
C HIS A 778 3.17 23.83 28.81
N SER A 779 2.10 24.59 28.52
CA SER A 779 1.20 25.15 29.52
C SER A 779 1.99 25.90 30.61
N TYR A 780 1.75 25.61 31.89
CA TYR A 780 2.50 26.19 33.02
C TYR A 780 4.02 25.96 32.95
N GLY A 781 4.50 24.91 32.26
CA GLY A 781 5.91 24.67 32.00
C GLY A 781 6.57 25.78 31.17
N CYS A 782 5.80 26.50 30.33
CA CYS A 782 6.28 27.66 29.57
C CYS A 782 6.83 28.75 30.51
N SER A 783 6.14 29.03 31.62
CA SER A 783 6.59 30.04 32.60
C SER A 783 7.88 29.63 33.31
N LEU A 784 8.06 28.33 33.59
CA LEU A 784 9.29 27.82 34.20
C LEU A 784 10.48 27.90 33.25
N ILE A 785 10.32 27.53 31.97
CA ILE A 785 11.43 27.59 31.01
C ILE A 785 11.79 29.02 30.60
N THR A 786 10.83 29.95 30.54
CA THR A 786 11.14 31.37 30.28
C THR A 786 11.86 31.99 31.48
N ALA A 787 11.49 31.61 32.71
CA ALA A 787 12.24 32.00 33.90
C ALA A 787 13.65 31.37 33.94
N LEU A 788 13.77 30.08 33.61
CA LEU A 788 15.06 29.38 33.52
C LEU A 788 15.99 30.02 32.48
N TYR A 789 15.45 30.42 31.33
CA TYR A 789 16.18 31.15 30.31
C TYR A 789 16.87 32.40 30.87
N ARG A 790 16.22 33.12 31.78
CA ARG A 790 16.83 34.31 32.39
C ARG A 790 18.08 33.99 33.22
N HIS A 791 18.13 32.82 33.84
CA HIS A 791 19.26 32.36 34.64
C HIS A 791 20.37 31.72 33.80
N ARG A 792 20.07 31.15 32.63
CA ARG A 792 21.00 30.37 31.79
C ARG A 792 21.02 30.78 30.30
N ALA A 793 20.72 32.04 30.00
CA ALA A 793 20.61 32.54 28.62
C ALA A 793 21.82 32.21 27.72
N ALA A 794 23.04 32.20 28.29
CA ALA A 794 24.25 31.88 27.56
C ALA A 794 24.30 30.43 27.05
N GLN A 795 23.56 29.50 27.64
CA GLN A 795 23.53 28.08 27.26
C GLN A 795 22.31 27.72 26.39
N ILE A 796 21.40 28.66 26.13
CA ILE A 796 20.16 28.38 25.41
C ILE A 796 20.23 28.99 24.01
N SER A 797 19.88 28.19 23.01
CA SER A 797 19.89 28.59 21.60
C SER A 797 18.50 28.99 21.11
N GLN A 798 17.46 28.31 21.56
CA GLN A 798 16.09 28.43 21.07
C GLN A 798 15.09 28.11 22.20
N LEU A 799 13.87 28.65 22.08
CA LEU A 799 12.75 28.38 22.98
C LEU A 799 11.52 27.91 22.18
N ILE A 800 10.74 27.00 22.75
CA ILE A 800 9.48 26.52 22.17
C ILE A 800 8.42 26.52 23.27
N LEU A 801 7.37 27.32 23.11
CA LEU A 801 6.28 27.49 24.09
C LEU A 801 4.95 26.99 23.49
N ILE A 802 4.44 25.87 24.02
CA ILE A 802 3.21 25.23 23.54
C ILE A 802 2.07 25.57 24.51
N SER A 803 1.04 26.25 24.03
CA SER A 803 -0.14 26.65 24.82
C SER A 803 0.21 27.37 26.14
N GLY A 804 1.24 28.23 26.11
CA GLY A 804 1.84 28.86 27.30
C GLY A 804 1.14 30.11 27.84
N GLY A 805 0.19 30.67 27.11
CA GLY A 805 -0.51 31.89 27.52
C GLY A 805 0.23 33.19 27.16
N GLY A 806 -0.33 34.29 27.65
CA GLY A 806 0.16 35.64 27.37
C GLY A 806 1.21 36.10 28.38
N PRO A 807 1.86 37.25 28.13
CA PRO A 807 2.94 37.78 28.97
C PRO A 807 2.37 38.46 30.24
N THR A 808 1.62 37.69 31.02
CA THR A 808 0.87 38.14 32.20
C THR A 808 1.49 37.52 33.46
N PRO A 809 1.68 38.30 34.54
CA PRO A 809 2.14 37.76 35.82
C PRO A 809 1.27 36.61 36.31
N LEU A 810 1.89 35.55 36.82
CA LEU A 810 1.14 34.45 37.43
C LEU A 810 0.65 34.85 38.81
N ALA A 811 -0.63 34.64 39.07
CA ALA A 811 -1.24 34.82 40.38
C ALA A 811 -2.05 33.58 40.74
N ALA A 812 -1.99 33.19 42.01
CA ALA A 812 -2.79 32.08 42.51
C ALA A 812 -4.30 32.38 42.33
N PRO A 813 -5.12 31.38 41.99
CA PRO A 813 -6.56 31.57 41.81
C PRO A 813 -7.22 32.05 43.11
N VAL A 814 -8.16 33.01 42.98
CA VAL A 814 -8.91 33.59 44.11
C VAL A 814 -9.89 32.53 44.65
N ARG A 815 -9.84 32.23 45.96
CA ARG A 815 -10.83 31.36 46.62
C ARG A 815 -12.20 32.05 46.68
N ASN A 816 -12.98 31.95 45.60
CA ASN A 816 -14.40 32.29 45.63
C ASN A 816 -15.22 31.02 45.90
N ASN A 817 -16.05 31.05 46.94
CA ASN A 817 -16.92 29.95 47.40
C ASN A 817 -18.05 29.55 46.42
N GLU A 818 -18.01 29.97 45.15
CA GLU A 818 -19.05 29.69 44.15
C GLU A 818 -18.50 29.16 42.80
N ILE A 819 -17.29 28.61 42.78
CA ILE A 819 -16.82 27.80 41.64
C ILE A 819 -16.53 26.40 42.17
N SER A 820 -17.37 25.46 41.74
CA SER A 820 -17.20 24.03 41.98
C SER A 820 -15.74 23.63 41.73
N PRO A 821 -15.08 22.90 42.66
CA PRO A 821 -13.69 22.45 42.49
C PRO A 821 -13.50 21.50 41.29
N PHE A 822 -14.60 21.14 40.61
CA PHE A 822 -14.63 20.24 39.47
C PHE A 822 -14.26 20.87 38.11
N GLY A 823 -14.06 22.20 37.99
CA GLY A 823 -13.80 22.84 36.69
C GLY A 823 -12.42 22.53 36.07
N CYS A 824 -11.35 22.58 36.88
CA CYS A 824 -9.99 22.23 36.41
C CYS A 824 -9.66 20.75 36.62
N ILE A 825 -10.34 20.10 37.59
CA ILE A 825 -10.09 18.70 37.96
C ILE A 825 -10.68 17.75 36.91
N HIS A 826 -11.85 18.03 36.34
CA HIS A 826 -12.50 17.10 35.39
C HIS A 826 -11.71 16.86 34.10
N THR A 827 -10.85 17.81 33.70
CA THR A 827 -10.01 17.73 32.49
C THR A 827 -8.71 16.95 32.72
N LEU A 828 -8.19 16.98 33.96
CA LEU A 828 -7.05 16.15 34.40
C LEU A 828 -7.43 14.67 34.58
N PHE A 829 -8.74 14.36 34.70
CA PHE A 829 -9.26 12.98 34.81
C PHE A 829 -9.67 12.35 33.47
N LYS A 830 -9.68 13.09 32.34
CA LYS A 830 -9.88 12.46 31.03
C LYS A 830 -8.81 11.42 30.62
N PRO A 831 -7.54 11.47 31.06
CA PRO A 831 -6.57 10.40 30.77
C PRO A 831 -6.93 9.08 31.45
N LEU A 832 -7.59 9.11 32.63
CA LEU A 832 -8.01 7.90 33.35
C LEU A 832 -9.13 7.14 32.61
N LEU A 833 -9.95 7.81 31.79
CA LEU A 833 -10.93 7.18 30.91
C LEU A 833 -10.31 6.57 29.64
N PHE A 834 -9.05 6.89 29.32
CA PHE A 834 -8.30 6.30 28.22
C PHE A 834 -7.37 5.14 28.65
N CYS A 835 -7.19 4.88 29.96
CA CYS A 835 -6.42 3.74 30.46
C CYS A 835 -7.08 2.36 30.24
N GLY A 836 -8.22 2.28 29.53
CA GLY A 836 -8.87 1.02 29.12
C GLY A 836 -8.51 0.52 27.72
N LEU A 837 -7.77 1.31 26.94
CA LEU A 837 -7.26 0.89 25.63
C LEU A 837 -5.76 0.60 25.80
N LYS A 838 -5.37 -0.68 25.82
CA LYS A 838 -3.96 -1.07 25.63
C LYS A 838 -3.48 -0.54 24.27
N ARG A 839 -2.91 0.66 24.24
CA ARG A 839 -2.02 1.11 23.17
C ARG A 839 -0.65 0.48 23.42
N SER A 840 -0.53 -0.80 23.15
CA SER A 840 0.76 -1.47 22.95
C SER A 840 1.02 -1.56 21.45
N PHE A 841 1.11 -0.42 20.77
CA PHE A 841 1.51 -0.36 19.36
C PHE A 841 2.13 1.01 19.15
N LEU A 842 3.37 1.01 18.65
CA LEU A 842 4.31 2.13 18.53
C LEU A 842 5.09 2.37 19.82
N PHE A 843 6.31 1.81 19.94
CA PHE A 843 7.50 2.54 20.42
C PHE A 843 8.78 1.81 19.98
N SER A 844 9.69 2.57 19.38
CA SER A 844 11.08 2.15 19.19
C SER A 844 11.74 1.93 20.55
N SER A 845 12.46 0.82 20.68
CA SER A 845 13.17 0.26 21.83
C SER A 845 14.40 1.06 22.31
N ARG A 846 14.30 2.39 22.33
CA ARG A 846 15.34 3.29 22.87
C ARG A 846 14.78 4.25 23.91
N GLY A 847 14.79 3.76 25.13
CA GLY A 847 14.36 4.45 26.34
C GLY A 847 13.68 3.44 27.24
N LYS A 848 13.85 3.56 28.56
CA LYS A 848 13.09 2.74 29.51
C LYS A 848 11.60 2.80 29.15
N HIS A 849 11.00 1.64 28.88
CA HIS A 849 9.55 1.51 28.91
C HIS A 849 9.09 1.93 30.31
N PHE A 850 8.33 3.01 30.37
CA PHE A 850 7.54 3.35 31.54
C PHE A 850 6.10 2.99 31.22
N ASP A 851 5.50 2.12 32.02
CA ASP A 851 4.09 1.75 31.87
C ASP A 851 3.24 3.03 31.94
N ILE A 852 2.53 3.31 30.84
CA ILE A 852 1.78 4.57 30.61
C ILE A 852 0.59 4.75 31.57
N CYS A 853 0.28 3.75 32.40
CA CYS A 853 -0.76 3.81 33.43
C CYS A 853 -0.36 2.98 34.66
N ASP A 854 0.63 3.39 35.43
CA ASP A 854 0.72 2.94 36.82
C ASP A 854 -0.25 3.80 37.67
N PRO A 855 -1.31 3.24 38.29
CA PRO A 855 -2.18 4.00 39.19
C PRO A 855 -1.42 4.68 40.35
N ASP A 856 -0.20 4.24 40.67
CA ASP A 856 0.67 4.91 41.66
C ASP A 856 1.37 6.18 41.13
N SER A 857 1.30 6.47 39.82
CA SER A 857 1.92 7.64 39.15
C SER A 857 0.99 8.85 38.98
N ALA A 858 -0.28 8.74 39.41
CA ALA A 858 -1.25 9.83 39.32
C ALA A 858 -0.94 10.94 40.35
N ILE A 859 -0.95 12.20 39.91
CA ILE A 859 -0.70 13.36 40.79
C ILE A 859 -1.80 13.40 41.87
N PRO A 860 -1.47 13.35 43.17
CA PRO A 860 -2.48 13.42 44.20
C PRO A 860 -3.21 14.77 44.15
N THR A 861 -4.53 14.77 44.33
CA THR A 861 -5.38 15.99 44.19
C THR A 861 -4.92 17.14 45.10
N GLN A 862 -4.39 16.80 46.29
CA GLN A 862 -3.82 17.78 47.23
C GLN A 862 -2.56 18.47 46.68
N ILE A 863 -1.76 17.75 45.89
CA ILE A 863 -0.55 18.30 45.26
C ILE A 863 -0.93 19.23 44.10
N LEU A 864 -1.94 18.87 43.31
CA LEU A 864 -2.51 19.77 42.29
C LEU A 864 -3.01 21.08 42.91
N GLU A 865 -3.64 21.01 44.09
CA GLU A 865 -4.06 22.19 44.84
C GLU A 865 -2.86 23.04 45.30
N TYR A 866 -1.80 22.43 45.80
CA TYR A 866 -0.58 23.15 46.19
C TYR A 866 0.14 23.79 45.01
N ILE A 867 0.21 23.12 43.87
CA ILE A 867 0.81 23.66 42.65
C ILE A 867 0.00 24.84 42.15
N SER A 868 -1.33 24.71 42.11
CA SER A 868 -2.25 25.77 41.72
C SER A 868 -2.15 27.01 42.63
N MET A 869 -2.12 26.80 43.96
CA MET A 869 -1.93 27.89 44.93
C MET A 869 -0.50 28.47 44.92
N GLY A 870 0.48 27.70 44.41
CA GLY A 870 1.88 28.09 44.32
C GLY A 870 2.25 28.91 43.07
N GLN A 871 1.34 29.08 42.12
CA GLN A 871 1.53 29.85 40.87
C GLN A 871 1.55 31.36 41.13
N ASN A 872 2.53 31.84 41.88
CA ASN A 872 2.74 33.27 42.12
C ASN A 872 4.11 33.70 41.57
N TRP A 873 4.08 34.41 40.45
CA TRP A 873 5.25 34.92 39.76
C TRP A 873 4.95 36.33 39.20
N PRO A 874 5.03 37.37 40.07
CA PRO A 874 4.70 38.74 39.70
C PRO A 874 5.65 39.32 38.64
N GLU A 875 6.87 38.79 38.54
CA GLU A 875 7.88 39.22 37.58
C GLU A 875 7.61 38.74 36.14
N GLY A 876 6.68 37.81 35.93
CA GLY A 876 6.33 37.24 34.61
C GLY A 876 5.57 38.19 33.67
N ASP A 877 5.81 39.50 33.74
CA ASP A 877 5.11 40.50 32.93
C ASP A 877 5.68 40.64 31.50
N ALA A 878 5.09 41.52 30.71
CA ALA A 878 5.58 41.84 29.36
C ALA A 878 7.00 42.43 29.36
N ALA A 879 7.43 43.13 30.41
CA ALA A 879 8.78 43.66 30.50
C ALA A 879 9.82 42.56 30.76
N PHE A 880 9.43 41.44 31.35
CA PHE A 880 10.27 40.25 31.47
C PHE A 880 10.42 39.54 30.12
N HIS A 881 9.29 39.23 29.47
CA HIS A 881 9.28 38.47 28.22
C HIS A 881 9.98 39.21 27.06
N ARG A 882 9.96 40.56 27.03
CA ARG A 882 10.73 41.38 26.07
C ARG A 882 12.25 41.17 26.10
N ARG A 883 12.79 40.56 27.16
CA ARG A 883 14.24 40.31 27.31
C ARG A 883 14.67 38.96 26.76
N ILE A 884 13.74 38.17 26.22
CA ILE A 884 14.03 36.94 25.48
C ILE A 884 14.52 37.32 24.08
N LEU A 885 15.75 36.95 23.73
CA LEU A 885 16.43 37.39 22.50
C LEU A 885 16.76 36.23 21.54
N VAL A 886 16.47 35.00 21.95
CA VAL A 886 16.63 33.80 21.14
C VAL A 886 15.39 33.57 20.27
N PRO A 887 15.52 32.90 19.10
CA PRO A 887 14.38 32.43 18.34
C PRO A 887 13.41 31.67 19.26
N THR A 888 12.14 32.07 19.21
CA THR A 888 11.08 31.46 20.02
C THR A 888 9.91 30.99 19.15
N LEU A 889 9.56 29.71 19.21
CA LEU A 889 8.34 29.20 18.58
C LEU A 889 7.20 29.23 19.60
N LEU A 890 6.07 29.82 19.25
CA LEU A 890 4.83 29.77 20.01
C LEU A 890 3.85 28.88 19.25
N VAL A 891 3.30 27.87 19.92
CA VAL A 891 2.31 26.97 19.31
C VAL A 891 0.98 27.10 20.03
N HIS A 892 -0.12 27.20 19.26
CA HIS A 892 -1.47 27.28 19.81
C HIS A 892 -2.46 26.42 19.02
N GLY A 893 -3.19 25.55 19.73
CA GLY A 893 -4.33 24.82 19.15
C GLY A 893 -5.57 25.72 19.06
N LEU A 894 -6.22 25.80 17.88
CA LEU A 894 -7.40 26.66 17.68
C LEU A 894 -8.63 26.26 18.51
N GLN A 895 -8.64 25.05 19.07
CA GLN A 895 -9.70 24.54 19.95
C GLN A 895 -9.34 24.66 21.44
N ASP A 896 -8.23 25.32 21.79
CA ASP A 896 -7.80 25.51 23.18
C ASP A 896 -8.78 26.44 23.91
N LYS A 897 -9.36 25.93 25.00
CA LYS A 897 -10.32 26.63 25.87
C LYS A 897 -9.69 27.12 27.18
N GLN A 898 -8.45 26.73 27.47
CA GLN A 898 -7.73 27.12 28.69
C GLN A 898 -6.90 28.38 28.49
N VAL A 899 -6.24 28.46 27.33
CA VAL A 899 -5.50 29.65 26.90
C VAL A 899 -6.17 30.19 25.65
N THR A 900 -6.28 31.52 25.54
CA THR A 900 -6.89 32.15 24.36
C THR A 900 -5.83 32.46 23.30
N LEU A 901 -6.22 32.41 22.02
CA LEU A 901 -5.37 32.86 20.92
C LEU A 901 -4.91 34.31 21.10
N VAL A 902 -5.77 35.17 21.66
CA VAL A 902 -5.43 36.58 21.94
C VAL A 902 -4.21 36.69 22.85
N GLN A 903 -4.16 35.88 23.90
CA GLN A 903 -3.02 35.85 24.83
C GLN A 903 -1.72 35.39 24.13
N GLN A 904 -1.79 34.41 23.24
CA GLN A 904 -0.63 33.95 22.47
C GLN A 904 -0.16 34.99 21.44
N CYS A 905 -1.09 35.70 20.78
CA CYS A 905 -0.75 36.84 19.92
C CYS A 905 -0.10 37.99 20.70
N GLU A 906 -0.49 38.23 21.95
CA GLU A 906 0.18 39.21 22.81
C GLU A 906 1.60 38.77 23.19
N MET A 907 1.81 37.46 23.40
CA MET A 907 3.14 36.90 23.65
C MET A 907 4.06 37.05 22.43
N GLU A 908 3.53 36.74 21.23
CA GLU A 908 4.22 36.90 19.95
C GLU A 908 4.71 38.34 19.74
N ARG A 909 3.83 39.33 19.98
CA ARG A 909 4.18 40.76 19.89
C ARG A 909 5.17 41.23 20.95
N THR A 910 5.30 40.49 22.05
CA THR A 910 6.13 40.89 23.20
C THR A 910 7.55 40.35 23.09
N ILE A 911 7.74 39.15 22.55
CA ILE A 911 9.06 38.53 22.35
C ILE A 911 9.59 38.93 20.97
N PRO A 912 10.71 39.68 20.86
CA PRO A 912 11.17 40.25 19.59
C PRO A 912 11.44 39.27 18.43
N ARG A 913 11.66 37.98 18.72
CA ARG A 913 11.94 36.92 17.74
C ARG A 913 11.00 35.72 17.92
N ALA A 914 9.75 35.99 18.25
CA ALA A 914 8.72 34.96 18.35
C ALA A 914 8.00 34.72 17.02
N PHE A 915 7.63 33.47 16.78
CA PHE A 915 6.81 33.03 15.66
C PHE A 915 5.61 32.28 16.22
N LEU A 916 4.40 32.71 15.90
CA LEU A 916 3.19 32.04 16.35
C LEU A 916 2.64 31.14 15.25
N GLU A 917 2.52 29.87 15.57
CA GLU A 917 1.94 28.87 14.69
C GLU A 917 0.66 28.27 15.29
N LEU A 918 -0.30 27.98 14.42
CA LEU A 918 -1.66 27.59 14.79
C LEU A 918 -1.96 26.18 14.29
N ILE A 919 -2.51 25.33 15.17
CA ILE A 919 -2.94 23.97 14.80
C ILE A 919 -4.48 23.93 14.78
N PRO A 920 -5.13 23.81 13.60
CA PRO A 920 -6.58 23.99 13.47
C PRO A 920 -7.44 23.01 14.27
N ASN A 921 -7.00 21.76 14.41
CA ASN A 921 -7.77 20.68 15.04
C ASN A 921 -7.22 20.28 16.42
N ALA A 922 -6.37 21.10 17.04
CA ALA A 922 -5.83 20.83 18.36
C ALA A 922 -6.44 21.75 19.44
N GLY A 923 -6.60 21.22 20.64
CA GLY A 923 -6.93 21.93 21.87
C GLY A 923 -5.68 22.21 22.72
N HIS A 924 -5.85 22.18 24.05
CA HIS A 924 -4.78 22.54 25.00
C HIS A 924 -3.63 21.53 25.03
N MET A 925 -3.90 20.27 24.70
CA MET A 925 -2.93 19.17 24.74
C MET A 925 -2.48 18.81 23.33
N SER A 926 -1.97 19.79 22.57
CA SER A 926 -1.65 19.60 21.15
C SER A 926 -0.60 18.51 20.89
N MET A 927 0.23 18.18 21.89
CA MET A 927 1.16 17.04 21.82
C MET A 927 0.49 15.67 21.88
N LEU A 928 -0.70 15.57 22.50
CA LEU A 928 -1.47 14.33 22.59
C LEU A 928 -2.47 14.24 21.45
N GLU A 929 -3.02 15.38 21.05
CA GLU A 929 -4.09 15.49 20.07
C GLU A 929 -3.54 15.43 18.63
N THR A 930 -2.39 16.06 18.38
CA THR A 930 -1.75 16.13 17.05
C THR A 930 -0.22 15.99 17.15
N PRO A 931 0.32 14.87 17.68
CA PRO A 931 1.76 14.71 17.94
C PRO A 931 2.63 14.90 16.70
N GLU A 932 2.23 14.34 15.55
CA GLU A 932 3.01 14.41 14.30
C GLU A 932 3.11 15.84 13.76
N HIS A 933 2.00 16.57 13.75
CA HIS A 933 1.96 17.96 13.27
C HIS A 933 2.83 18.86 14.16
N LEU A 934 2.69 18.72 15.48
CA LEU A 934 3.51 19.46 16.45
C LEU A 934 5.00 19.14 16.28
N GLY A 935 5.36 17.87 16.08
CA GLY A 935 6.75 17.45 15.89
C GLY A 935 7.39 18.02 14.65
N HIS A 936 6.68 17.96 13.53
CA HIS A 936 7.14 18.56 12.29
C HIS A 936 7.42 20.06 12.46
N MET A 937 6.50 20.80 13.08
CA MET A 937 6.70 22.24 13.34
C MET A 937 7.92 22.52 14.21
N ILE A 938 8.10 21.74 15.29
CA ILE A 938 9.24 21.86 16.20
C ILE A 938 10.55 21.58 15.45
N LEU A 939 10.62 20.52 14.64
CA LEU A 939 11.82 20.15 13.90
C LEU A 939 12.15 21.16 12.81
N CYS A 940 11.17 21.61 12.03
CA CYS A 940 11.37 22.68 11.04
C CYS A 940 11.92 23.93 11.70
N PHE A 941 11.36 24.32 12.85
CA PHE A 941 11.86 25.46 13.61
C PHE A 941 13.28 25.24 14.14
N ILE A 942 13.57 24.09 14.74
CA ILE A 942 14.90 23.76 15.24
C ILE A 942 15.91 23.82 14.10
N ASN A 943 15.65 23.17 12.97
CA ASN A 943 16.56 23.10 11.81
C ASN A 943 16.76 24.47 11.15
N THR A 944 15.73 25.31 11.09
CA THR A 944 15.83 26.67 10.52
C THR A 944 16.78 27.56 11.32
N TRP A 945 16.90 27.31 12.63
CA TRP A 945 17.63 28.18 13.56
C TRP A 945 18.80 27.49 14.28
N SER A 946 19.16 26.26 13.88
CA SER A 946 20.34 25.50 14.36
C SER A 946 21.57 25.94 13.60
#